data_AF-A0A6J3GBQ1-F1
#
_entry.id   AF-A0A6J3GBQ1-F1
#
_cell.length_a   1.000
_cell.length_b   1.000
_cell.length_c   1.000
_cell.angle_alpha   90.00
_cell.angle_beta   90.00
_cell.angle_gamma   90.00
#
_symmetry.space_group_name_H-M   'P 1'
#
loop_
_entity.id
_entity.type
_entity.pdbx_description
1 polymer ?
#
loop_
_entity_poly.entity_id
_entity_poly.type
_entity_poly.pdbx_seq_one_letter_code
_entity_poly.pdbx_strand_id
1 'polypeptide(L)'
;MFSAGAESLLHQAREIQEEELKKFCSRISKLLQTEDLGPDTVDSLQRLFLIISATKYHRRLEKTCIDLLQATLSLPACPEQLQVLCTAILREMSPCDSLSLAWDHTQNSRQLSLVASVLLAQGDRNEEVRAVGQGVLRALESRQPEGPSFRHLLPVMAKVVVLSPGTLQEDQTTLLSKRLVDWLRYASLQQGFPHSGSFFSTPRARQPGPITEVDGAVATDFFTVLSTGHRFTEDQWLNVQGFSMLRAWLLHSGPEGPGALDTDDGSEQEGSMLSVISATSSAGRLLPPRERLREVAFEYCQRLIEQSNRRESPTQAQAPRLHPPAMQGALRKGDSDLQKACLVEAVLVLDVLCRQDPSFLYRSLSCLKALHGRLQGDPASVRVLLPLARFFLSHALSSVQTTALCLQFLAWNSPPLTSEFVELLPALADAGTALEMLHALLDLPCLTAALDLQLRSLPAPSERPLWDTSLRVPSCLEAFRDPKFQGLFQYLLRPKASGTIERLAPLHQLLQPMASCARVAQCAEAVPTLLQVFFSAVTQVADGALTNQLALLLLGRSDSLYPAPGYAACVHRVLSSQFLALCKLKPSLVVELARDLLEFLGSVNGLRSRASLVTSVVWAIGEYLSVTYDRRCTVEQINKFFEALEALLFEVTQCRPSATLPSCPPQVVTVLMTTLTKLASRSQDLIPRTSLLLSKMRNLAQSPASSSTHSEEGVEAIRTRATELLTLLKMPSVAQFVFTPSVEMCSPRYHHDANTALPLALRTVSRLVEREAGLLPG
;
A
#
# COMPACT_ATOMS: atom_id res chain seq x y z
N MET A 1 14.42 12.12 20.16
CA MET A 1 15.54 11.65 21.01
C MET A 1 15.21 12.02 22.44
N PHE A 2 15.49 11.15 23.41
CA PHE A 2 15.27 11.42 24.83
C PHE A 2 16.32 12.40 25.37
N SER A 3 16.05 13.05 26.50
CA SER A 3 17.06 13.87 27.17
C SER A 3 18.08 12.98 27.89
N ALA A 4 19.32 13.45 28.08
CA ALA A 4 20.38 12.70 28.76
C ALA A 4 19.99 12.24 30.18
N GLY A 5 19.16 13.03 30.88
CA GLY A 5 18.60 12.64 32.18
C GLY A 5 17.61 11.47 32.09
N ALA A 6 16.76 11.43 31.06
CA ALA A 6 15.84 10.32 30.85
C ALA A 6 16.55 9.02 30.44
N GLU A 7 17.64 9.13 29.65
CA GLU A 7 18.48 7.99 29.30
C GLU A 7 19.19 7.40 30.52
N SER A 8 19.72 8.25 31.41
CA SER A 8 20.33 7.81 32.67
C SER A 8 19.35 7.06 33.58
N LEU A 9 18.13 7.57 33.75
CA LEU A 9 17.10 6.91 34.54
C LEU A 9 16.69 5.55 33.96
N LEU A 10 16.59 5.43 32.64
CA LEU A 10 16.29 4.16 31.97
C LEU A 10 17.44 3.16 32.11
N HIS A 11 18.69 3.63 32.07
CA HIS A 11 19.86 2.77 32.29
C HIS A 11 19.86 2.20 33.70
N GLN A 12 19.68 3.06 34.71
CA GLN A 12 19.59 2.66 36.11
C GLN A 12 18.44 1.66 36.34
N ALA A 13 17.26 1.94 35.79
CA ALA A 13 16.09 1.05 35.90
C ALA A 13 16.36 -0.35 35.31
N ARG A 14 17.15 -0.44 34.23
CA ARG A 14 17.51 -1.71 33.58
C ARG A 14 18.54 -2.51 34.36
N GLU A 15 19.48 -1.84 35.01
CA GLU A 15 20.61 -2.48 35.71
C GLU A 15 20.32 -2.94 37.14
N ILE A 16 19.17 -2.55 37.72
CA ILE A 16 18.78 -2.97 39.07
C ILE A 16 18.75 -4.50 39.20
N GLN A 17 19.48 -5.01 40.19
CA GLN A 17 19.56 -6.43 40.53
C GLN A 17 18.31 -6.92 41.28
N GLU A 18 18.07 -8.23 41.28
CA GLU A 18 16.89 -8.84 41.92
C GLU A 18 16.86 -8.61 43.45
N GLU A 19 18.02 -8.62 44.12
CA GLU A 19 18.11 -8.36 45.56
C GLU A 19 17.75 -6.91 45.92
N GLU A 20 18.16 -5.96 45.09
CA GLU A 20 17.85 -4.54 45.25
C GLU A 20 16.36 -4.29 45.00
N LEU A 21 15.78 -4.97 44.00
CA LEU A 21 14.35 -4.94 43.73
C LEU A 21 13.55 -5.49 44.92
N LYS A 22 13.98 -6.61 45.53
CA LYS A 22 13.34 -7.17 46.73
C LYS A 22 13.36 -6.18 47.90
N LYS A 23 14.53 -5.59 48.19
CA LYS A 23 14.65 -4.53 49.21
C LYS A 23 13.72 -3.35 48.92
N PHE A 24 13.63 -2.93 47.66
CA PHE A 24 12.75 -1.85 47.24
C PHE A 24 11.26 -2.20 47.40
N CYS A 25 10.85 -3.42 47.03
CA CYS A 25 9.50 -3.93 47.22
C CYS A 25 9.11 -4.02 48.71
N SER A 26 10.05 -4.42 49.58
CA SER A 26 9.81 -4.47 51.03
C SER A 26 9.57 -3.06 51.61
N ARG A 27 10.26 -2.03 51.08
CA ARG A 27 10.04 -0.63 51.46
C ARG A 27 8.66 -0.15 51.00
N ILE A 28 8.27 -0.45 49.77
CA ILE A 28 6.95 -0.09 49.23
C ILE A 28 5.85 -0.79 50.04
N SER A 29 6.03 -2.06 50.38
CA SER A 29 5.06 -2.80 51.20
C SER A 29 4.83 -2.13 52.56
N LYS A 30 5.87 -1.61 53.21
CA LYS A 30 5.74 -0.84 54.46
C LYS A 30 5.01 0.48 54.27
N LEU A 31 5.26 1.18 53.16
CA LEU A 31 4.60 2.45 52.84
C LEU A 31 3.10 2.25 52.56
N LEU A 32 2.73 1.17 51.86
CA LEU A 32 1.33 0.84 51.56
C LEU A 32 0.53 0.38 52.78
N GLN A 33 1.20 -0.06 53.86
CA GLN A 33 0.57 -0.43 55.13
C GLN A 33 0.30 0.77 56.05
N THR A 34 0.82 1.95 55.73
CA THR A 34 0.64 3.16 56.53
C THR A 34 -0.73 3.78 56.23
N GLU A 35 -1.46 4.23 57.27
CA GLU A 35 -2.81 4.81 57.12
C GLU A 35 -2.82 6.09 56.27
N ASP A 36 -1.74 6.89 56.30
CA ASP A 36 -1.58 8.11 55.50
C ASP A 36 -0.71 7.87 54.26
N LEU A 37 -1.37 7.69 53.11
CA LEU A 37 -0.71 7.51 51.81
C LEU A 37 -0.19 8.85 51.25
N GLY A 38 1.04 9.22 51.62
CA GLY A 38 1.70 10.47 51.24
C GLY A 38 2.36 10.49 49.84
N PRO A 39 3.00 11.62 49.45
CA PRO A 39 3.66 11.79 48.16
C PRO A 39 4.85 10.82 47.95
N ASP A 40 5.51 10.41 49.03
CA ASP A 40 6.62 9.43 48.98
C ASP A 40 6.17 8.06 48.44
N THR A 41 4.91 7.68 48.70
CA THR A 41 4.30 6.45 48.17
C THR A 41 4.09 6.57 46.66
N VAL A 42 3.63 7.73 46.18
CA VAL A 42 3.44 8.00 44.74
C VAL A 42 4.79 7.91 44.01
N ASP A 43 5.82 8.58 44.52
CA ASP A 43 7.17 8.56 43.93
C ASP A 43 7.76 7.15 43.90
N SER A 44 7.56 6.39 44.98
CA SER A 44 8.06 5.01 45.07
C SER A 44 7.36 4.09 44.07
N LEU A 45 6.04 4.24 43.88
CA LEU A 45 5.28 3.47 42.89
C LEU A 45 5.61 3.89 41.45
N GLN A 46 5.83 5.18 41.16
CA GLN A 46 6.28 5.64 39.85
C GLN A 46 7.64 5.03 39.48
N ARG A 47 8.58 5.01 40.44
CA ARG A 47 9.88 4.36 40.26
C ARG A 47 9.73 2.86 40.05
N LEU A 48 8.88 2.18 40.83
CA LEU A 48 8.62 0.75 40.65
C LEU A 48 8.05 0.46 39.25
N PHE A 49 7.08 1.24 38.80
CA PHE A 49 6.50 1.11 37.46
C PHE A 49 7.56 1.28 36.36
N LEU A 50 8.44 2.28 36.50
CA LEU A 50 9.57 2.47 35.57
C LEU A 50 10.51 1.26 35.55
N ILE A 51 10.88 0.71 36.70
CA ILE A 51 11.79 -0.43 36.81
C ILE A 51 11.22 -1.67 36.12
N ILE A 52 9.92 -1.93 36.31
CA ILE A 52 9.23 -3.06 35.69
C ILE A 52 9.11 -2.85 34.18
N SER A 53 8.73 -1.65 33.73
CA SER A 53 8.48 -1.34 32.32
C SER A 53 9.76 -1.16 31.49
N ALA A 54 10.91 -0.88 32.11
CA ALA A 54 12.15 -0.55 31.41
C ALA A 54 12.86 -1.78 30.79
N THR A 55 12.44 -2.99 31.15
CA THR A 55 13.04 -4.25 30.69
C THR A 55 12.07 -5.12 29.90
N LYS A 56 12.59 -5.82 28.88
CA LYS A 56 11.82 -6.81 28.09
C LYS A 56 11.57 -8.12 28.85
N TYR A 57 12.33 -8.38 29.93
CA TYR A 57 12.23 -9.60 30.73
C TYR A 57 11.28 -9.40 31.91
N HIS A 58 10.45 -10.41 32.21
CA HIS A 58 9.57 -10.36 33.37
C HIS A 58 10.37 -10.35 34.68
N ARG A 59 10.19 -9.30 35.47
CA ARG A 59 10.65 -9.23 36.86
C ARG A 59 9.55 -9.79 37.75
N ARG A 60 9.87 -10.62 38.75
CA ARG A 60 8.88 -11.16 39.70
C ARG A 60 8.86 -10.30 40.96
N LEU A 61 7.67 -9.86 41.37
CA LEU A 61 7.46 -9.17 42.64
C LEU A 61 7.12 -10.18 43.73
N GLU A 62 7.43 -9.84 44.98
CA GLU A 62 7.03 -10.64 46.14
C GLU A 62 5.51 -10.64 46.30
N LYS A 63 4.94 -11.80 46.64
CA LYS A 63 3.49 -11.98 46.80
C LYS A 63 2.87 -10.94 47.74
N THR A 64 3.54 -10.65 48.86
CA THR A 64 3.14 -9.63 49.84
C THR A 64 2.96 -8.24 49.21
N CYS A 65 3.86 -7.85 48.29
CA CYS A 65 3.77 -6.59 47.57
C CYS A 65 2.57 -6.58 46.62
N ILE A 66 2.35 -7.68 45.90
CA ILE A 66 1.21 -7.83 44.97
C ILE A 66 -0.12 -7.79 45.74
N ASP A 67 -0.22 -8.46 46.88
CA ASP A 67 -1.41 -8.48 47.73
C ASP A 67 -1.76 -7.06 48.25
N LEU A 68 -0.73 -6.28 48.66
CA LEU A 68 -0.92 -4.90 49.10
C LEU A 68 -1.32 -3.96 47.97
N LEU A 69 -0.77 -4.14 46.76
CA LEU A 69 -1.19 -3.40 45.57
C LEU A 69 -2.66 -3.68 45.21
N GLN A 70 -3.09 -4.95 45.30
CA GLN A 70 -4.50 -5.35 45.09
C GLN A 70 -5.43 -4.74 46.15
N ALA A 71 -5.03 -4.78 47.42
CA ALA A 71 -5.79 -4.19 48.52
C ALA A 71 -5.92 -2.66 48.37
N THR A 72 -4.83 -1.98 47.99
CA THR A 72 -4.82 -0.53 47.75
C THR A 72 -5.71 -0.14 46.57
N LEU A 73 -5.71 -0.94 45.50
CA LEU A 73 -6.61 -0.75 44.36
C LEU A 73 -8.08 -0.93 44.75
N SER A 74 -8.37 -1.86 45.66
CA SER A 74 -9.72 -2.19 46.11
C SER A 74 -10.27 -1.21 47.16
N LEU A 75 -9.43 -0.33 47.72
CA LEU A 75 -9.82 0.63 48.75
C LEU A 75 -10.53 1.86 48.14
N PRO A 76 -11.82 2.11 48.44
CA PRO A 76 -12.60 3.19 47.83
C PRO A 76 -12.17 4.61 48.28
N ALA A 77 -11.51 4.74 49.44
CA ALA A 77 -11.02 6.02 49.98
C ALA A 77 -9.61 6.40 49.50
N CYS A 78 -8.97 5.59 48.64
CA CYS A 78 -7.60 5.81 48.18
C CYS A 78 -7.53 6.95 47.13
N PRO A 79 -6.48 7.80 47.14
CA PRO A 79 -6.24 8.79 46.09
C PRO A 79 -6.16 8.16 44.68
N GLU A 80 -6.80 8.80 43.70
CA GLU A 80 -6.92 8.27 42.32
C GLU A 80 -5.56 7.96 41.68
N GLN A 81 -4.57 8.81 41.93
CA GLN A 81 -3.22 8.66 41.38
C GLN A 81 -2.56 7.36 41.84
N LEU A 82 -2.78 6.95 43.08
CA LEU A 82 -2.25 5.70 43.63
C LEU A 82 -2.96 4.48 43.05
N GLN A 83 -4.28 4.53 42.92
CA GLN A 83 -5.05 3.47 42.26
C GLN A 83 -4.59 3.25 40.81
N VAL A 84 -4.36 4.33 40.05
CA VAL A 84 -3.86 4.25 38.67
C VAL A 84 -2.45 3.66 38.61
N LEU A 85 -1.55 4.04 39.51
CA LEU A 85 -0.19 3.49 39.57
C LEU A 85 -0.17 2.00 39.95
N CYS A 86 -0.98 1.60 40.95
CA CYS A 86 -1.13 0.20 41.33
C CYS A 86 -1.67 -0.62 40.15
N THR A 87 -2.67 -0.10 39.46
CA THR A 87 -3.24 -0.71 38.24
C THR A 87 -2.19 -0.89 37.15
N ALA A 88 -1.40 0.15 36.86
CA ALA A 88 -0.38 0.11 35.82
C ALA A 88 0.71 -0.93 36.12
N ILE A 89 1.16 -1.01 37.38
CA ILE A 89 2.13 -2.01 37.85
C ILE A 89 1.56 -3.42 37.70
N LEU A 90 0.35 -3.67 38.23
CA LEU A 90 -0.29 -5.00 38.15
C LEU A 90 -0.53 -5.44 36.70
N ARG A 91 -0.90 -4.50 35.82
CA ARG A 91 -1.12 -4.76 34.39
C ARG A 91 0.17 -5.15 33.68
N GLU A 92 1.28 -4.45 33.94
CA GLU A 92 2.59 -4.76 33.35
C GLU A 92 3.13 -6.12 33.83
N MET A 93 2.77 -6.51 35.06
CA MET A 93 3.12 -7.79 35.67
C MET A 93 2.23 -8.96 35.21
N SER A 94 1.16 -8.68 34.46
CA SER A 94 0.22 -9.71 34.00
C SER A 94 0.78 -10.46 32.78
N PRO A 95 0.61 -11.79 32.68
CA PRO A 95 -0.18 -12.67 33.55
C PRO A 95 0.56 -13.09 34.83
N CYS A 96 -0.17 -13.21 35.94
CA CYS A 96 0.38 -13.50 37.26
C CYS A 96 -0.57 -14.38 38.12
N ASP A 97 -0.11 -15.57 38.52
CA ASP A 97 -0.92 -16.55 39.25
C ASP A 97 -1.28 -16.13 40.70
N SER A 98 -0.60 -15.11 41.23
CA SER A 98 -0.88 -14.57 42.57
C SER A 98 -1.96 -13.48 42.60
N LEU A 99 -2.59 -13.20 41.45
CA LEU A 99 -3.68 -12.23 41.37
C LEU A 99 -5.00 -12.87 41.85
N SER A 100 -5.72 -12.18 42.72
CA SER A 100 -6.98 -12.64 43.34
C SER A 100 -8.13 -11.65 43.18
N LEU A 101 -7.99 -10.67 42.29
CA LEU A 101 -9.01 -9.67 42.03
C LEU A 101 -10.26 -10.32 41.43
N ALA A 102 -11.44 -9.91 41.90
CA ALA A 102 -12.72 -10.30 41.34
C ALA A 102 -13.50 -9.06 40.88
N TRP A 103 -14.39 -9.23 39.91
CA TRP A 103 -15.31 -8.19 39.49
C TRP A 103 -16.48 -8.08 40.47
N ASP A 104 -16.52 -7.01 41.26
CA ASP A 104 -17.57 -6.76 42.28
C ASP A 104 -18.37 -5.48 42.00
N HIS A 105 -19.70 -5.61 41.86
CA HIS A 105 -20.62 -4.52 41.49
C HIS A 105 -20.78 -3.39 42.52
N THR A 106 -20.21 -3.55 43.71
CA THR A 106 -20.26 -2.57 44.81
C THR A 106 -19.25 -1.44 44.66
N GLN A 107 -18.32 -1.55 43.70
CA GLN A 107 -17.26 -0.58 43.45
C GLN A 107 -17.73 0.58 42.55
N ASN A 108 -17.08 1.74 42.67
CA ASN A 108 -17.33 2.89 41.78
C ASN A 108 -16.97 2.53 40.33
N SER A 109 -17.75 3.00 39.35
CA SER A 109 -17.54 2.83 37.89
C SER A 109 -16.09 3.00 37.41
N ARG A 110 -15.35 3.98 37.98
CA ARG A 110 -13.94 4.22 37.63
C ARG A 110 -13.00 3.18 38.21
N GLN A 111 -13.23 2.74 39.45
CA GLN A 111 -12.46 1.68 40.10
C GLN A 111 -12.69 0.34 39.40
N LEU A 112 -13.95 0.05 39.03
CA LEU A 112 -14.30 -1.08 38.18
C LEU A 112 -13.51 -1.09 36.87
N SER A 113 -13.41 0.05 36.19
CA SER A 113 -12.61 0.18 34.95
C SER A 113 -11.13 -0.15 35.16
N LEU A 114 -10.55 0.28 36.29
CA LEU A 114 -9.17 -0.04 36.65
C LEU A 114 -8.99 -1.53 36.94
N VAL A 115 -9.86 -2.14 37.74
CA VAL A 115 -9.84 -3.58 38.03
C VAL A 115 -10.01 -4.41 36.76
N ALA A 116 -10.97 -4.05 35.89
CA ALA A 116 -11.13 -4.66 34.57
C ALA A 116 -9.84 -4.62 33.76
N SER A 117 -9.12 -3.50 33.76
CA SER A 117 -7.91 -3.38 32.95
C SER A 117 -6.79 -4.34 33.39
N VAL A 118 -6.77 -4.74 34.68
CA VAL A 118 -5.84 -5.76 35.21
C VAL A 118 -6.32 -7.16 34.84
N LEU A 119 -7.61 -7.47 35.06
CA LEU A 119 -8.20 -8.76 34.72
C LEU A 119 -8.09 -9.07 33.22
N LEU A 120 -8.38 -8.09 32.36
CA LEU A 120 -8.24 -8.25 30.92
C LEU A 120 -6.79 -8.45 30.46
N ALA A 121 -5.80 -8.04 31.27
CA ALA A 121 -4.37 -8.28 30.98
C ALA A 121 -3.90 -9.70 31.38
N GLN A 122 -4.64 -10.41 32.23
CA GLN A 122 -4.38 -11.83 32.51
C GLN A 122 -4.75 -12.73 31.33
N GLY A 123 -5.65 -12.26 30.45
CA GLY A 123 -6.24 -13.05 29.38
C GLY A 123 -7.34 -13.98 29.89
N ASP A 124 -7.92 -14.80 29.01
CA ASP A 124 -9.07 -15.66 29.35
C ASP A 124 -8.66 -17.01 29.97
N ARG A 125 -7.65 -17.01 30.86
CA ARG A 125 -7.13 -18.25 31.48
C ARG A 125 -8.10 -18.86 32.50
N ASN A 126 -8.80 -18.01 33.26
CA ASN A 126 -9.75 -18.41 34.31
C ASN A 126 -11.15 -17.82 34.07
N GLU A 127 -11.56 -17.67 32.81
CA GLU A 127 -12.85 -17.04 32.42
C GLU A 127 -13.02 -15.58 32.86
N GLU A 128 -11.91 -14.91 33.20
CA GLU A 128 -11.91 -13.54 33.73
C GLU A 128 -12.48 -12.54 32.71
N VAL A 129 -12.20 -12.73 31.42
CA VAL A 129 -12.71 -11.87 30.34
C VAL A 129 -14.24 -12.01 30.24
N ARG A 130 -14.75 -13.23 30.37
CA ARG A 130 -16.19 -13.51 30.38
C ARG A 130 -16.88 -12.92 31.60
N ALA A 131 -16.30 -13.08 32.78
CA ALA A 131 -16.83 -12.54 34.04
C ALA A 131 -16.92 -11.01 34.02
N VAL A 132 -15.86 -10.32 33.55
CA VAL A 132 -15.85 -8.86 33.37
C VAL A 132 -16.90 -8.43 32.34
N GLY A 133 -16.99 -9.13 31.20
CA GLY A 133 -17.98 -8.84 30.16
C GLY A 133 -19.42 -8.91 30.68
N GLN A 134 -19.79 -10.01 31.33
CA GLN A 134 -21.11 -10.18 31.95
C GLN A 134 -21.35 -9.17 33.08
N GLY A 135 -20.29 -8.80 33.79
CA GLY A 135 -20.35 -7.79 34.84
C GLY A 135 -20.73 -6.41 34.29
N VAL A 136 -20.06 -5.98 33.23
CA VAL A 136 -20.36 -4.68 32.60
C VAL A 136 -21.72 -4.68 31.90
N LEU A 137 -22.15 -5.78 31.28
CA LEU A 137 -23.50 -5.88 30.69
C LEU A 137 -24.61 -5.70 31.73
N ARG A 138 -24.49 -6.37 32.88
CA ARG A 138 -25.42 -6.19 34.01
C ARG A 138 -25.45 -4.75 34.49
N ALA A 139 -24.30 -4.07 34.50
CA ALA A 139 -24.24 -2.64 34.80
C ALA A 139 -24.99 -1.80 33.74
N LEU A 140 -24.87 -2.12 32.46
CA LEU A 140 -25.54 -1.41 31.35
C LEU A 140 -27.07 -1.64 31.29
N GLU A 141 -27.56 -2.74 31.87
CA GLU A 141 -28.99 -3.04 32.03
C GLU A 141 -29.67 -2.17 33.10
N SER A 142 -28.90 -1.59 34.04
CA SER A 142 -29.44 -0.72 35.09
C SER A 142 -30.06 0.57 34.52
N ARG A 143 -31.10 1.08 35.20
CA ARG A 143 -31.76 2.35 34.84
C ARG A 143 -30.96 3.53 35.41
N GLN A 144 -30.54 4.44 34.54
CA GLN A 144 -29.97 5.75 34.95
C GLN A 144 -31.08 6.61 35.58
N PRO A 145 -30.83 7.38 36.66
CA PRO A 145 -29.52 7.82 37.16
C PRO A 145 -28.91 7.01 38.34
N GLU A 146 -29.53 5.89 38.75
CA GLU A 146 -29.16 5.15 39.97
C GLU A 146 -28.03 4.11 39.76
N GLY A 147 -27.58 3.92 38.52
CA GLY A 147 -26.52 2.97 38.14
C GLY A 147 -25.11 3.61 38.01
N PRO A 148 -24.05 2.78 37.94
CA PRO A 148 -22.68 3.27 37.73
C PRO A 148 -22.55 4.04 36.41
N SER A 149 -21.71 5.08 36.36
CA SER A 149 -21.45 5.81 35.11
C SER A 149 -20.89 4.86 34.05
N PHE A 150 -21.55 4.83 32.89
CA PHE A 150 -21.14 3.99 31.77
C PHE A 150 -19.85 4.50 31.11
N ARG A 151 -19.43 5.74 31.39
CA ARG A 151 -18.26 6.40 30.81
C ARG A 151 -16.97 5.63 31.02
N HIS A 152 -16.81 4.95 32.15
CA HIS A 152 -15.59 4.19 32.44
C HIS A 152 -15.69 2.72 32.04
N LEU A 153 -16.92 2.23 31.83
CA LEU A 153 -17.21 0.82 31.56
C LEU A 153 -17.29 0.51 30.06
N LEU A 154 -17.73 1.46 29.23
CA LEU A 154 -17.86 1.22 27.79
C LEU A 154 -16.53 0.84 27.12
N PRO A 155 -15.38 1.50 27.39
CA PRO A 155 -14.09 1.08 26.83
C PRO A 155 -13.65 -0.33 27.24
N VAL A 156 -14.09 -0.81 28.42
CA VAL A 156 -13.85 -2.18 28.88
C VAL A 156 -14.58 -3.17 27.97
N MET A 157 -15.84 -2.89 27.60
CA MET A 157 -16.59 -3.73 26.66
C MET A 157 -15.94 -3.83 25.30
N ALA A 158 -15.37 -2.73 24.78
CA ALA A 158 -14.62 -2.78 23.52
C ALA A 158 -13.47 -3.80 23.57
N LYS A 159 -12.76 -3.86 24.71
CA LYS A 159 -11.66 -4.80 24.93
C LYS A 159 -12.14 -6.24 25.12
N VAL A 160 -13.22 -6.46 25.88
CA VAL A 160 -13.83 -7.78 26.06
C VAL A 160 -14.21 -8.39 24.71
N VAL A 161 -14.88 -7.61 23.86
CA VAL A 161 -15.33 -8.06 22.53
C VAL A 161 -14.14 -8.50 21.66
N VAL A 162 -13.04 -7.75 21.68
CA VAL A 162 -11.82 -8.09 20.92
C VAL A 162 -11.08 -9.31 21.48
N LEU A 163 -11.06 -9.50 22.81
CA LEU A 163 -10.31 -10.57 23.45
C LEU A 163 -11.05 -11.92 23.45
N SER A 164 -12.39 -11.91 23.49
CA SER A 164 -13.20 -13.13 23.51
C SER A 164 -14.45 -12.98 22.63
N PRO A 165 -14.29 -13.07 21.28
CA PRO A 165 -15.37 -12.99 20.32
C PRO A 165 -16.31 -14.21 20.51
N GLY A 166 -17.52 -13.98 21.02
CA GLY A 166 -18.50 -15.04 21.34
C GLY A 166 -18.94 -15.08 22.81
N THR A 167 -18.38 -14.22 23.67
CA THR A 167 -18.82 -14.08 25.07
C THR A 167 -20.26 -13.56 25.21
N LEU A 168 -20.76 -12.82 24.22
CA LEU A 168 -22.03 -12.12 24.27
C LEU A 168 -23.15 -12.94 23.64
N GLN A 169 -24.26 -13.08 24.35
CA GLN A 169 -25.48 -13.68 23.81
C GLN A 169 -26.16 -12.72 22.81
N GLU A 170 -27.05 -13.24 21.98
CA GLU A 170 -27.75 -12.45 20.96
C GLU A 170 -28.59 -11.31 21.57
N ASP A 171 -29.31 -11.59 22.65
CA ASP A 171 -30.10 -10.58 23.38
C ASP A 171 -29.25 -9.42 23.91
N GLN A 172 -28.07 -9.75 24.46
CA GLN A 172 -27.11 -8.77 24.98
C GLN A 172 -26.51 -7.91 23.86
N THR A 173 -26.24 -8.53 22.71
CA THR A 173 -25.77 -7.84 21.50
C THR A 173 -26.83 -6.87 20.97
N THR A 174 -28.10 -7.29 21.01
CA THR A 174 -29.25 -6.49 20.58
C THR A 174 -29.46 -5.28 21.51
N LEU A 175 -29.36 -5.50 22.82
CA LEU A 175 -29.44 -4.44 23.83
C LEU A 175 -28.35 -3.38 23.63
N LEU A 176 -27.09 -3.79 23.48
CA LEU A 176 -25.98 -2.85 23.30
C LEU A 176 -26.11 -2.11 21.96
N SER A 177 -26.53 -2.79 20.90
CA SER A 177 -26.75 -2.15 19.60
C SER A 177 -27.81 -1.05 19.68
N LYS A 178 -28.89 -1.29 20.44
CA LYS A 178 -29.92 -0.26 20.72
C LYS A 178 -29.35 0.93 21.49
N ARG A 179 -28.53 0.70 22.52
CA ARG A 179 -27.88 1.77 23.30
C ARG A 179 -26.91 2.59 22.45
N LEU A 180 -26.11 1.94 21.61
CA LEU A 180 -25.20 2.61 20.68
C LEU A 180 -25.95 3.49 19.68
N VAL A 181 -27.08 3.01 19.14
CA VAL A 181 -27.97 3.83 18.30
C VAL A 181 -28.43 5.07 19.06
N ASP A 182 -28.88 4.91 20.31
CA ASP A 182 -29.37 6.02 21.11
C ASP A 182 -28.27 7.07 21.38
N TRP A 183 -27.06 6.63 21.73
CA TRP A 183 -25.93 7.52 21.97
C TRP A 183 -25.43 8.22 20.70
N LEU A 184 -25.34 7.50 19.57
CA LEU A 184 -24.85 8.06 18.31
C LEU A 184 -25.83 9.05 17.68
N ARG A 185 -27.14 8.81 17.78
CA ARG A 185 -28.17 9.61 17.10
C ARG A 185 -28.83 10.67 17.98
N TYR A 186 -28.98 10.43 19.29
CA TYR A 186 -29.81 11.26 20.18
C TYR A 186 -29.04 11.90 21.33
N ALA A 187 -27.71 11.94 21.28
CA ALA A 187 -26.94 12.76 22.20
C ALA A 187 -27.32 14.24 22.10
N SER A 188 -27.37 14.90 23.26
CA SER A 188 -27.82 16.27 23.45
C SER A 188 -26.94 17.29 22.72
N LEU A 189 -27.59 18.37 22.29
CA LEU A 189 -26.94 19.52 21.61
C LEU A 189 -26.73 20.72 22.54
N GLN A 190 -26.88 20.54 23.85
CA GLN A 190 -26.66 21.57 24.87
C GLN A 190 -25.44 21.22 25.71
N GLN A 191 -24.66 22.22 26.10
CA GLN A 191 -23.50 22.01 26.97
C GLN A 191 -23.94 21.59 28.39
N GLY A 192 -23.01 21.02 29.16
CA GLY A 192 -23.24 20.77 30.58
C GLY A 192 -23.38 22.07 31.39
N PHE A 193 -24.15 22.02 32.47
CA PHE A 193 -24.34 23.17 33.35
C PHE A 193 -23.01 23.66 33.95
N PRO A 194 -22.80 24.98 34.06
CA PRO A 194 -21.67 25.51 34.78
C PRO A 194 -21.75 25.16 36.27
N HIS A 195 -20.65 24.67 36.84
CA HIS A 195 -20.56 24.42 38.28
C HIS A 195 -20.83 25.73 39.03
N SER A 196 -21.75 25.67 40.00
CA SER A 196 -22.19 26.77 40.84
C SER A 196 -21.06 27.26 41.76
N GLY A 197 -20.19 28.12 41.24
CA GLY A 197 -19.11 28.76 42.00
C GLY A 197 -19.22 30.28 42.10
N SER A 198 -20.26 30.91 41.53
CA SER A 198 -20.43 32.37 41.56
C SER A 198 -21.78 32.72 42.17
N PHE A 199 -21.74 33.30 43.37
CA PHE A 199 -22.92 33.68 44.15
C PHE A 199 -23.68 34.92 43.61
N PHE A 200 -23.28 35.49 42.45
CA PHE A 200 -23.86 36.72 41.90
C PHE A 200 -24.12 36.69 40.38
N SER A 201 -24.78 35.64 39.86
CA SER A 201 -25.20 35.61 38.44
C SER A 201 -26.72 35.69 38.29
N THR A 202 -27.19 36.60 37.43
CA THR A 202 -28.61 36.83 37.11
C THR A 202 -29.27 35.58 36.48
N PRO A 203 -30.60 35.39 36.59
CA PRO A 203 -31.30 34.16 36.18
C PRO A 203 -31.13 33.79 34.69
N ARG A 204 -30.85 34.76 33.82
CA ARG A 204 -30.62 34.54 32.38
C ARG A 204 -29.23 34.00 32.03
N ALA A 205 -28.28 34.01 32.96
CA ALA A 205 -26.92 33.49 32.75
C ALA A 205 -26.76 31.98 33.08
N ARG A 206 -27.87 31.28 33.39
CA ARG A 206 -27.86 29.87 33.82
C ARG A 206 -28.19 28.85 32.73
N GLN A 207 -28.58 29.28 31.53
CA GLN A 207 -28.86 28.32 30.47
C GLN A 207 -27.56 27.81 29.84
N PRO A 208 -27.38 26.48 29.74
CA PRO A 208 -26.21 25.92 29.08
C PRO A 208 -26.15 26.38 27.62
N GLY A 209 -24.96 26.79 27.18
CA GLY A 209 -24.75 27.21 25.79
C GLY A 209 -24.97 26.06 24.81
N PRO A 210 -25.26 26.34 23.53
CA PRO A 210 -25.37 25.30 22.52
C PRO A 210 -24.01 24.67 22.23
N ILE A 211 -24.02 23.43 21.75
CA ILE A 211 -22.85 22.80 21.14
C ILE A 211 -22.62 23.41 19.76
N THR A 212 -21.35 23.62 19.41
CA THR A 212 -20.95 24.19 18.12
C THR A 212 -20.26 23.15 17.24
N GLU A 213 -20.17 23.43 15.95
CA GLU A 213 -19.44 22.69 14.94
C GLU A 213 -17.96 23.13 14.91
N VAL A 214 -17.14 22.52 14.05
CA VAL A 214 -15.71 22.86 13.90
C VAL A 214 -15.48 24.29 13.39
N ASP A 215 -16.46 24.88 12.70
CA ASP A 215 -16.44 26.27 12.22
C ASP A 215 -17.09 27.28 13.17
N GLY A 216 -17.52 26.83 14.36
CA GLY A 216 -18.21 27.67 15.34
C GLY A 216 -19.71 27.87 15.09
N ALA A 217 -20.28 27.29 14.03
CA ALA A 217 -21.74 27.30 13.82
C ALA A 217 -22.44 26.44 14.88
N VAL A 218 -23.70 26.75 15.22
CA VAL A 218 -24.47 25.92 16.16
C VAL A 218 -24.77 24.56 15.51
N ALA A 219 -24.52 23.46 16.24
CA ALA A 219 -24.84 22.12 15.78
C ALA A 219 -26.37 21.92 15.73
N THR A 220 -26.89 21.41 14.61
CA THR A 220 -28.33 21.39 14.32
C THR A 220 -28.93 20.01 14.06
N ASP A 221 -28.13 19.04 13.62
CA ASP A 221 -28.62 17.69 13.29
C ASP A 221 -28.48 16.74 14.49
N PHE A 222 -27.27 16.27 14.77
CA PHE A 222 -26.94 15.49 15.97
C PHE A 222 -25.47 15.70 16.37
N PHE A 223 -25.16 15.38 17.63
CA PHE A 223 -23.82 15.51 18.20
C PHE A 223 -22.85 14.49 17.61
N THR A 224 -21.61 14.92 17.33
CA THR A 224 -20.52 14.04 16.89
C THR A 224 -19.26 14.29 17.70
N VAL A 225 -18.26 13.42 17.53
CA VAL A 225 -16.92 13.55 18.14
C VAL A 225 -16.17 14.82 17.72
N LEU A 226 -16.55 15.45 16.59
CA LEU A 226 -15.97 16.71 16.13
C LEU A 226 -16.75 17.95 16.61
N SER A 227 -17.86 17.75 17.34
CA SER A 227 -18.60 18.84 17.95
C SER A 227 -17.78 19.50 19.06
N THR A 228 -17.87 20.83 19.15
CA THR A 228 -17.09 21.66 20.06
C THR A 228 -17.98 22.19 21.20
N GLY A 229 -17.47 22.12 22.43
CA GLY A 229 -18.16 22.59 23.63
C GLY A 229 -17.22 22.69 24.81
N HIS A 230 -17.52 23.55 25.79
CA HIS A 230 -16.66 23.72 26.97
C HIS A 230 -16.82 22.60 27.99
N ARG A 231 -18.02 22.02 28.08
CA ARG A 231 -18.37 20.96 29.03
C ARG A 231 -19.32 19.98 28.36
N PHE A 232 -18.89 18.73 28.25
CA PHE A 232 -19.74 17.67 27.72
C PHE A 232 -20.56 16.99 28.81
N THR A 233 -21.82 16.69 28.48
CA THR A 233 -22.74 15.88 29.29
C THR A 233 -22.39 14.39 29.18
N GLU A 234 -22.95 13.55 30.05
CA GLU A 234 -22.65 12.10 30.06
C GLU A 234 -23.02 11.42 28.74
N ASP A 235 -24.17 11.75 28.14
CA ASP A 235 -24.60 11.23 26.84
C ASP A 235 -23.68 11.66 25.69
N GLN A 236 -23.12 12.88 25.73
CA GLN A 236 -22.11 13.34 24.76
C GLN A 236 -20.79 12.56 24.91
N TRP A 237 -20.36 12.26 26.15
CA TRP A 237 -19.20 11.37 26.37
C TRP A 237 -19.46 9.95 25.85
N LEU A 238 -20.66 9.42 26.05
CA LEU A 238 -21.04 8.10 25.55
C LEU A 238 -21.13 8.06 24.03
N ASN A 239 -21.51 9.15 23.36
CA ASN A 239 -21.43 9.27 21.91
C ASN A 239 -19.97 9.15 21.40
N VAL A 240 -19.04 9.92 21.99
CA VAL A 240 -17.61 9.87 21.62
C VAL A 240 -17.04 8.47 21.82
N GLN A 241 -17.33 7.85 22.96
CA GLN A 241 -16.85 6.49 23.25
C GLN A 241 -17.52 5.44 22.36
N GLY A 242 -18.82 5.59 22.10
CA GLY A 242 -19.59 4.75 21.20
C GLY A 242 -18.99 4.73 19.80
N PHE A 243 -18.63 5.90 19.25
CA PHE A 243 -17.92 5.99 17.98
C PHE A 243 -16.54 5.30 18.03
N SER A 244 -15.77 5.53 19.11
CA SER A 244 -14.44 4.93 19.26
C SER A 244 -14.43 3.39 19.32
N MET A 245 -15.54 2.76 19.69
CA MET A 245 -15.66 1.29 19.71
C MET A 245 -16.48 0.72 18.54
N LEU A 246 -17.10 1.58 17.74
CA LEU A 246 -18.11 1.21 16.76
C LEU A 246 -17.61 0.18 15.76
N ARG A 247 -16.41 0.36 15.23
CA ARG A 247 -15.79 -0.58 14.28
C ARG A 247 -15.55 -1.95 14.91
N ALA A 248 -14.99 -1.98 16.12
CA ALA A 248 -14.75 -3.22 16.84
C ALA A 248 -16.09 -3.95 17.05
N TRP A 249 -17.15 -3.23 17.42
CA TRP A 249 -18.48 -3.80 17.59
C TRP A 249 -19.08 -4.35 16.28
N LEU A 250 -19.03 -3.57 15.20
CA LEU A 250 -19.57 -3.97 13.90
C LEU A 250 -18.89 -5.22 13.35
N LEU A 251 -17.57 -5.36 13.52
CA LEU A 251 -16.83 -6.56 13.10
C LEU A 251 -17.32 -7.85 13.76
N HIS A 252 -17.80 -7.78 15.01
CA HIS A 252 -18.31 -8.92 15.75
C HIS A 252 -19.80 -9.17 15.53
N SER A 253 -20.54 -8.13 15.14
CA SER A 253 -21.99 -8.17 14.89
C SER A 253 -22.35 -8.38 13.41
N GLY A 254 -21.42 -8.92 12.61
CA GLY A 254 -21.64 -9.22 11.19
C GLY A 254 -22.74 -10.28 10.99
N PRO A 255 -23.38 -10.35 9.81
CA PRO A 255 -24.24 -11.46 9.48
C PRO A 255 -23.44 -12.76 9.60
N GLU A 256 -24.01 -13.76 10.29
CA GLU A 256 -23.36 -15.05 10.48
C GLU A 256 -22.93 -15.64 9.12
N GLY A 257 -21.76 -16.28 9.08
CA GLY A 257 -21.33 -17.07 7.93
C GLY A 257 -22.30 -18.23 7.64
N PRO A 258 -22.19 -18.89 6.48
CA PRO A 258 -23.20 -19.80 5.91
C PRO A 258 -23.28 -21.17 6.61
N GLY A 259 -23.54 -21.18 7.92
CA GLY A 259 -23.64 -22.38 8.77
C GLY A 259 -25.04 -22.72 9.26
N ALA A 260 -26.05 -21.90 8.98
CA ALA A 260 -27.44 -22.16 9.35
C ALA A 260 -28.34 -22.16 8.10
N LEU A 261 -28.11 -23.13 7.21
CA LEU A 261 -29.13 -23.59 6.27
C LEU A 261 -29.97 -24.62 7.02
N ASP A 262 -31.22 -24.27 7.35
CA ASP A 262 -32.40 -24.92 6.77
C ASP A 262 -33.67 -24.56 7.54
N THR A 263 -34.77 -24.58 6.79
CA THR A 263 -36.17 -24.35 7.17
C THR A 263 -36.55 -22.89 7.44
N ASP A 264 -36.88 -22.14 6.38
CA ASP A 264 -38.31 -21.92 6.14
C ASP A 264 -38.58 -21.56 4.66
N ASP A 265 -39.55 -22.27 4.10
CA ASP A 265 -40.06 -22.17 2.74
C ASP A 265 -41.19 -21.12 2.75
N GLY A 266 -41.11 -20.10 1.88
CA GLY A 266 -42.01 -18.95 2.02
C GLY A 266 -41.93 -17.89 0.92
N SER A 267 -42.25 -18.30 -0.31
CA SER A 267 -42.88 -17.48 -1.38
C SER A 267 -42.19 -16.19 -1.85
N GLU A 268 -41.71 -16.28 -3.08
CA GLU A 268 -41.39 -15.19 -4.00
C GLU A 268 -42.54 -14.19 -4.16
N GLN A 269 -42.25 -12.89 -4.05
CA GLN A 269 -43.05 -11.85 -4.67
C GLN A 269 -42.12 -10.75 -5.19
N GLU A 270 -41.89 -10.78 -6.51
CA GLU A 270 -41.25 -9.70 -7.27
C GLU A 270 -41.97 -8.37 -7.03
N GLY A 271 -41.23 -7.38 -6.52
CA GLY A 271 -41.72 -6.03 -6.22
C GLY A 271 -40.80 -4.95 -6.77
N SER A 272 -40.90 -4.71 -8.07
CA SER A 272 -40.71 -3.44 -8.80
C SER A 272 -39.67 -2.40 -8.28
N MET A 273 -38.56 -2.26 -9.02
CA MET A 273 -37.44 -1.32 -8.81
C MET A 273 -37.73 0.16 -9.13
N LEU A 274 -38.93 0.68 -8.88
CA LEU A 274 -39.25 2.08 -9.19
C LEU A 274 -40.21 2.67 -8.15
N SER A 275 -39.69 3.07 -6.99
CA SER A 275 -40.19 4.21 -6.18
C SER A 275 -39.54 4.23 -4.79
N VAL A 276 -38.33 4.77 -4.65
CA VAL A 276 -37.82 5.21 -3.34
C VAL A 276 -36.98 6.49 -3.51
N ILE A 277 -37.67 7.61 -3.68
CA ILE A 277 -37.11 8.93 -3.36
C ILE A 277 -38.06 9.54 -2.31
N SER A 278 -37.50 9.89 -1.16
CA SER A 278 -38.13 10.56 0.00
C SER A 278 -38.90 9.69 1.00
N ALA A 279 -38.17 8.94 1.85
CA ALA A 279 -38.67 8.45 3.15
C ALA A 279 -37.54 8.17 4.17
N THR A 280 -36.64 9.13 4.42
CA THR A 280 -35.40 8.89 5.21
C THR A 280 -35.49 9.16 6.71
N SER A 281 -36.67 9.16 7.36
CA SER A 281 -36.69 9.33 8.83
C SER A 281 -37.69 8.46 9.59
N SER A 282 -38.74 7.95 8.95
CA SER A 282 -39.76 7.12 9.61
C SER A 282 -39.57 5.61 9.44
N ALA A 283 -38.87 5.15 8.40
CA ALA A 283 -38.67 3.72 8.12
C ALA A 283 -37.65 3.04 9.05
N GLY A 284 -36.64 3.78 9.55
CA GLY A 284 -35.57 3.22 10.38
C GLY A 284 -36.00 2.73 11.78
N ARG A 285 -37.22 3.06 12.24
CA ARG A 285 -37.75 2.56 13.52
C ARG A 285 -38.23 1.10 13.46
N LEU A 286 -38.41 0.54 12.26
CA LEU A 286 -38.91 -0.82 12.02
C LEU A 286 -37.79 -1.85 11.85
N LEU A 287 -36.54 -1.41 11.69
CA LEU A 287 -35.39 -2.30 11.50
C LEU A 287 -34.96 -2.94 12.84
N PRO A 288 -34.47 -4.20 12.80
CA PRO A 288 -33.76 -4.80 13.92
C PRO A 288 -32.65 -3.88 14.44
N PRO A 289 -32.37 -3.86 15.77
CA PRO A 289 -31.38 -2.94 16.34
C PRO A 289 -29.98 -3.00 15.72
N ARG A 290 -29.55 -4.16 15.23
CA ARG A 290 -28.26 -4.34 14.52
C ARG A 290 -28.24 -3.62 13.16
N GLU A 291 -29.31 -3.75 12.37
CA GLU A 291 -29.43 -3.07 11.07
C GLU A 291 -29.57 -1.56 11.24
N ARG A 292 -30.37 -1.14 12.23
CA ARG A 292 -30.50 0.27 12.59
C ARG A 292 -29.15 0.87 13.02
N LEU A 293 -28.32 0.12 13.74
CA LEU A 293 -26.97 0.57 14.09
C LEU A 293 -26.09 0.76 12.86
N ARG A 294 -26.20 -0.10 11.83
CA ARG A 294 -25.45 0.05 10.57
C ARG A 294 -25.84 1.34 9.84
N GLU A 295 -27.12 1.65 9.73
CA GLU A 295 -27.60 2.91 9.12
C GLU A 295 -27.15 4.13 9.92
N VAL A 296 -27.28 4.11 11.25
CA VAL A 296 -26.82 5.22 12.10
C VAL A 296 -25.30 5.39 12.04
N ALA A 297 -24.55 4.30 12.02
CA ALA A 297 -23.09 4.32 11.84
C ALA A 297 -22.71 4.95 10.50
N PHE A 298 -23.41 4.58 9.43
CA PHE A 298 -23.23 5.14 8.10
C PHE A 298 -23.46 6.66 8.08
N GLU A 299 -24.62 7.11 8.57
CA GLU A 299 -24.98 8.53 8.66
C GLU A 299 -23.98 9.32 9.53
N TYR A 300 -23.57 8.76 10.67
CA TYR A 300 -22.61 9.37 11.57
C TYR A 300 -21.24 9.56 10.89
N CYS A 301 -20.74 8.55 10.18
CA CYS A 301 -19.48 8.64 9.43
C CYS A 301 -19.56 9.65 8.28
N GLN A 302 -20.66 9.68 7.53
CA GLN A 302 -20.86 10.68 6.48
C GLN A 302 -20.88 12.10 7.05
N ARG A 303 -21.60 12.32 8.16
CA ARG A 303 -21.66 13.60 8.85
C ARG A 303 -20.29 14.04 9.35
N LEU A 304 -19.51 13.13 9.93
CA LEU A 304 -18.15 13.40 10.40
C LEU A 304 -17.23 13.84 9.25
N ILE A 305 -17.30 13.16 8.10
CA ILE A 305 -16.55 13.54 6.90
C ILE A 305 -16.99 14.92 6.39
N GLU A 306 -18.28 15.24 6.43
CA GLU A 306 -18.80 16.56 6.07
C GLU A 306 -18.33 17.66 7.04
N GLN A 307 -18.45 17.44 8.35
CA GLN A 307 -18.00 18.38 9.38
C GLN A 307 -16.51 18.67 9.26
N SER A 308 -15.71 17.66 8.92
CA SER A 308 -14.28 17.85 8.70
C SER A 308 -13.94 18.77 7.52
N ASN A 309 -14.93 19.09 6.66
CA ASN A 309 -14.78 20.04 5.55
C ASN A 309 -14.85 21.50 5.98
N ARG A 310 -15.53 21.77 7.10
CA ARG A 310 -15.85 23.13 7.53
C ARG A 310 -14.58 23.74 8.11
N ARG A 311 -14.08 24.80 7.46
CA ARG A 311 -12.97 25.61 7.97
C ARG A 311 -13.56 26.79 8.74
N GLU A 312 -12.94 27.17 9.86
CA GLU A 312 -13.29 28.40 10.58
C GLU A 312 -13.27 29.59 9.61
N SER A 313 -14.39 30.30 9.47
CA SER A 313 -14.46 31.47 8.60
C SER A 313 -13.79 32.67 9.31
N PRO A 314 -12.85 33.39 8.68
CA PRO A 314 -12.23 34.58 9.27
C PRO A 314 -13.19 35.78 9.39
N THR A 315 -14.40 35.69 8.84
CA THR A 315 -15.35 36.80 8.68
C THR A 315 -16.16 37.15 9.94
N GLN A 316 -16.18 36.30 10.97
CA GLN A 316 -16.88 36.61 12.23
C GLN A 316 -16.03 37.36 13.28
N ALA A 317 -14.79 37.73 12.95
CA ALA A 317 -13.92 38.52 13.82
C ALA A 317 -14.22 40.04 13.83
N GLN A 318 -15.22 40.51 13.06
CA GLN A 318 -15.53 41.95 12.89
C GLN A 318 -16.83 42.42 13.55
N ALA A 319 -17.35 41.72 14.55
CA ALA A 319 -18.35 42.31 15.46
C ALA A 319 -17.62 42.95 16.66
N PRO A 320 -17.87 44.23 17.01
CA PRO A 320 -17.19 44.86 18.13
C PRO A 320 -17.68 44.24 19.44
N ARG A 321 -16.94 43.27 19.98
CA ARG A 321 -17.14 42.75 21.33
C ARG A 321 -16.20 43.50 22.27
N LEU A 322 -16.75 44.12 23.31
CA LEU A 322 -16.09 44.98 24.31
C LEU A 322 -15.11 44.25 25.26
N HIS A 323 -14.63 43.06 24.91
CA HIS A 323 -13.62 42.33 25.69
C HIS A 323 -12.52 41.79 24.75
N PRO A 324 -11.24 41.85 25.17
CA PRO A 324 -10.13 41.45 24.32
C PRO A 324 -10.25 39.96 23.95
N PRO A 325 -10.07 39.58 22.67
CA PRO A 325 -10.15 38.18 22.28
C PRO A 325 -8.89 37.46 22.75
N ALA A 326 -9.07 36.43 23.58
CA ALA A 326 -8.03 35.44 23.80
C ALA A 326 -7.84 34.63 22.50
N MET A 327 -6.81 34.98 21.73
CA MET A 327 -6.10 34.15 20.73
C MET A 327 -6.80 32.82 20.36
N GLN A 328 -7.82 32.89 19.50
CA GLN A 328 -8.64 31.77 19.01
C GLN A 328 -8.67 31.77 17.47
N GLY A 329 -7.47 31.80 16.86
CA GLY A 329 -7.31 31.98 15.40
C GLY A 329 -6.54 30.87 14.68
N ALA A 330 -6.30 29.74 15.34
CA ALA A 330 -5.73 28.55 14.70
C ALA A 330 -6.22 27.32 15.46
N LEU A 331 -6.84 26.36 14.75
CA LEU A 331 -7.04 25.00 15.25
C LEU A 331 -5.73 24.55 15.92
N ARG A 332 -5.76 24.22 17.21
CA ARG A 332 -4.54 23.77 17.90
C ARG A 332 -4.07 22.51 17.18
N LYS A 333 -2.76 22.30 17.07
CA LYS A 333 -2.18 21.12 16.41
C LYS A 333 -2.84 19.79 16.86
N GLY A 334 -3.18 19.68 18.15
CA GLY A 334 -3.90 18.53 18.71
C GLY A 334 -5.32 18.33 18.16
N ASP A 335 -6.03 19.41 17.81
CA ASP A 335 -7.39 19.34 17.25
C ASP A 335 -7.34 18.81 15.80
N SER A 336 -6.30 19.18 15.04
CA SER A 336 -6.06 18.65 13.69
C SER A 336 -5.69 17.16 13.69
N ASP A 337 -4.86 16.72 14.64
CA ASP A 337 -4.48 15.31 14.77
C ASP A 337 -5.68 14.45 15.18
N LEU A 338 -6.53 14.94 16.09
CA LEU A 338 -7.79 14.29 16.47
C LEU A 338 -8.75 14.17 15.28
N GLN A 339 -8.93 15.24 14.51
CA GLN A 339 -9.78 15.24 13.32
C GLN A 339 -9.33 14.19 12.30
N LYS A 340 -8.01 14.07 12.07
CA LYS A 340 -7.44 13.04 11.18
C LYS A 340 -7.66 11.63 11.72
N ALA A 341 -7.48 11.42 13.03
CA ALA A 341 -7.77 10.12 13.66
C ALA A 341 -9.26 9.74 13.49
N CYS A 342 -10.17 10.70 13.64
CA CYS A 342 -11.60 10.49 13.43
C CYS A 342 -11.92 10.13 11.96
N LEU A 343 -11.24 10.75 10.99
CA LEU A 343 -11.38 10.41 9.58
C LEU A 343 -10.86 9.00 9.26
N VAL A 344 -9.72 8.61 9.84
CA VAL A 344 -9.22 7.23 9.73
C VAL A 344 -10.27 6.24 10.21
N GLU A 345 -10.83 6.46 11.40
CA GLU A 345 -11.82 5.55 11.97
C GLU A 345 -13.11 5.54 11.15
N ALA A 346 -13.60 6.70 10.69
CA ALA A 346 -14.80 6.79 9.87
C ALA A 346 -14.66 6.02 8.55
N VAL A 347 -13.52 6.13 7.85
CA VAL A 347 -13.26 5.37 6.62
C VAL A 347 -13.21 3.87 6.89
N LEU A 348 -12.61 3.45 8.00
CA LEU A 348 -12.54 2.04 8.39
C LEU A 348 -13.90 1.47 8.83
N VAL A 349 -14.77 2.28 9.45
CA VAL A 349 -16.16 1.90 9.74
C VAL A 349 -16.94 1.73 8.44
N LEU A 350 -16.85 2.69 7.51
CA LEU A 350 -17.51 2.60 6.20
C LEU A 350 -17.04 1.38 5.41
N ASP A 351 -15.75 1.04 5.48
CA ASP A 351 -15.17 -0.18 4.89
C ASP A 351 -15.85 -1.45 5.43
N VAL A 352 -16.02 -1.55 6.76
CA VAL A 352 -16.71 -2.69 7.38
C VAL A 352 -18.17 -2.75 6.96
N LEU A 353 -18.88 -1.62 6.94
CA LEU A 353 -20.28 -1.56 6.52
C LEU A 353 -20.45 -2.02 5.07
N CYS A 354 -19.60 -1.55 4.15
CA CYS A 354 -19.66 -1.95 2.74
C CYS A 354 -19.32 -3.43 2.53
N ARG A 355 -18.48 -4.04 3.39
CA ARG A 355 -18.22 -5.49 3.34
C ARG A 355 -19.40 -6.32 3.84
N GLN A 356 -20.15 -5.81 4.81
CA GLN A 356 -21.31 -6.51 5.38
C GLN A 356 -22.55 -6.37 4.49
N ASP A 357 -22.74 -5.21 3.87
CA ASP A 357 -23.85 -4.94 2.94
C ASP A 357 -23.36 -4.03 1.80
N PRO A 358 -23.32 -4.54 0.55
CA PRO A 358 -22.93 -3.77 -0.64
C PRO A 358 -23.80 -2.52 -0.90
N SER A 359 -25.01 -2.42 -0.35
CA SER A 359 -25.89 -1.26 -0.53
C SER A 359 -25.24 0.06 -0.05
N PHE A 360 -24.37 -0.02 0.98
CA PHE A 360 -23.63 1.13 1.50
C PHE A 360 -22.52 1.62 0.56
N LEU A 361 -22.03 0.78 -0.36
CA LEU A 361 -20.93 1.13 -1.24
C LEU A 361 -21.29 2.31 -2.14
N TYR A 362 -22.39 2.21 -2.88
CA TYR A 362 -22.84 3.26 -3.79
C TYR A 362 -23.14 4.57 -3.06
N ARG A 363 -23.67 4.49 -1.83
CA ARG A 363 -23.93 5.65 -0.96
C ARG A 363 -22.64 6.28 -0.39
N SER A 364 -21.56 5.50 -0.22
CA SER A 364 -20.26 5.96 0.31
C SER A 364 -19.36 6.60 -0.75
N LEU A 365 -19.43 6.13 -2.01
CA LEU A 365 -18.44 6.43 -3.04
C LEU A 365 -18.29 7.93 -3.33
N SER A 366 -19.39 8.69 -3.38
CA SER A 366 -19.34 10.14 -3.64
C SER A 366 -18.61 10.89 -2.53
N CYS A 367 -18.94 10.57 -1.27
CA CYS A 367 -18.34 11.15 -0.08
C CYS A 367 -16.83 10.86 0.02
N LEU A 368 -16.45 9.59 -0.19
CA LEU A 368 -15.04 9.17 -0.09
C LEU A 368 -14.19 9.69 -1.26
N LYS A 369 -14.74 9.84 -2.46
CA LYS A 369 -14.04 10.47 -3.59
C LYS A 369 -13.78 11.96 -3.33
N ALA A 370 -14.78 12.67 -2.79
CA ALA A 370 -14.61 14.07 -2.40
C ALA A 370 -13.57 14.21 -1.29
N LEU A 371 -13.57 13.32 -0.30
CA LEU A 371 -12.56 13.28 0.77
C LEU A 371 -11.16 13.04 0.21
N HIS A 372 -10.99 12.07 -0.70
CA HIS A 372 -9.70 11.82 -1.35
C HIS A 372 -9.18 13.06 -2.08
N GLY A 373 -9.99 13.66 -2.97
CA GLY A 373 -9.57 14.84 -3.73
C GLY A 373 -9.15 16.02 -2.84
N ARG A 374 -9.72 16.10 -1.63
CA ARG A 374 -9.35 17.13 -0.64
C ARG A 374 -8.03 16.83 0.08
N LEU A 375 -7.72 15.55 0.32
CA LEU A 375 -6.54 15.12 1.08
C LEU A 375 -5.31 14.82 0.22
N GLN A 376 -5.48 14.64 -1.10
CA GLN A 376 -4.44 14.21 -2.05
C GLN A 376 -3.19 15.12 -2.09
N GLY A 377 -3.26 16.33 -1.55
CA GLY A 377 -2.12 17.25 -1.44
C GLY A 377 -1.51 17.41 -0.04
N ASP A 378 -2.13 16.93 1.04
CA ASP A 378 -1.60 17.16 2.39
C ASP A 378 -0.70 16.00 2.85
N PRO A 379 0.64 16.16 2.95
CA PRO A 379 1.52 15.11 3.45
C PRO A 379 1.23 14.73 4.90
N ALA A 380 0.60 15.61 5.68
CA ALA A 380 0.19 15.29 7.04
C ALA A 380 -1.09 14.44 7.09
N SER A 381 -1.70 14.11 5.95
CA SER A 381 -2.91 13.30 5.82
C SER A 381 -2.66 11.87 5.30
N VAL A 382 -1.40 11.45 5.15
CA VAL A 382 -1.01 10.09 4.71
C VAL A 382 -1.70 8.99 5.53
N ARG A 383 -1.85 9.20 6.84
CA ARG A 383 -2.53 8.23 7.73
C ARG A 383 -4.01 8.02 7.37
N VAL A 384 -4.69 9.05 6.84
CA VAL A 384 -6.09 8.98 6.38
C VAL A 384 -6.17 8.43 4.95
N LEU A 385 -5.20 8.78 4.11
CA LEU A 385 -5.13 8.31 2.73
C LEU A 385 -4.92 6.79 2.64
N LEU A 386 -4.23 6.17 3.60
CA LEU A 386 -4.00 4.72 3.61
C LEU A 386 -5.30 3.89 3.75
N PRO A 387 -6.18 4.12 4.76
CA PRO A 387 -7.50 3.51 4.81
C PRO A 387 -8.37 3.80 3.57
N LEU A 388 -8.29 5.01 3.00
CA LEU A 388 -9.02 5.36 1.78
C LEU A 388 -8.54 4.55 0.58
N ALA A 389 -7.22 4.44 0.41
CA ALA A 389 -6.63 3.59 -0.62
C ALA A 389 -7.09 2.15 -0.44
N ARG A 390 -6.98 1.60 0.76
CA ARG A 390 -7.47 0.24 1.08
C ARG A 390 -8.97 0.08 0.80
N PHE A 391 -9.79 1.07 1.14
CA PHE A 391 -11.23 1.04 0.83
C PHE A 391 -11.44 0.94 -0.68
N PHE A 392 -10.85 1.85 -1.46
CA PHE A 392 -11.01 1.84 -2.91
C PHE A 392 -10.44 0.58 -3.55
N LEU A 393 -9.35 0.02 -3.01
CA LEU A 393 -8.73 -1.20 -3.50
C LEU A 393 -9.57 -2.45 -3.17
N SER A 394 -10.09 -2.55 -1.95
CA SER A 394 -10.87 -3.72 -1.53
C SER A 394 -12.30 -3.73 -2.09
N HIS A 395 -12.87 -2.55 -2.35
CA HIS A 395 -14.18 -2.39 -2.98
C HIS A 395 -14.09 -1.96 -4.45
N ALA A 396 -12.91 -2.07 -5.07
CA ALA A 396 -12.73 -1.94 -6.52
C ALA A 396 -13.41 -3.12 -7.21
N LEU A 397 -14.74 -3.10 -7.23
CA LEU A 397 -15.52 -3.83 -8.21
C LEU A 397 -15.10 -3.33 -9.58
N SER A 398 -14.27 -4.12 -10.27
CA SER A 398 -14.30 -4.43 -11.72
C SER A 398 -14.49 -3.27 -12.70
N SER A 399 -14.26 -2.04 -12.29
CA SER A 399 -14.46 -0.86 -13.12
C SER A 399 -13.13 -0.20 -13.37
N VAL A 400 -12.86 0.00 -14.66
CA VAL A 400 -11.80 0.85 -15.22
C VAL A 400 -11.70 2.22 -14.49
N GLN A 401 -12.75 2.64 -13.79
CA GLN A 401 -12.80 3.90 -13.05
C GLN A 401 -11.96 3.93 -11.77
N THR A 402 -11.59 2.80 -11.16
CA THR A 402 -10.79 2.76 -9.92
C THR A 402 -9.30 2.59 -10.16
N THR A 403 -8.88 2.07 -11.31
CA THR A 403 -7.47 1.79 -11.62
C THR A 403 -6.61 3.06 -11.63
N ALA A 404 -7.08 4.14 -12.28
CA ALA A 404 -6.37 5.42 -12.32
C ALA A 404 -6.18 6.03 -10.92
N LEU A 405 -7.20 5.94 -10.06
CA LEU A 405 -7.13 6.40 -8.68
C LEU A 405 -6.12 5.59 -7.86
N CYS A 406 -6.14 4.26 -8.01
CA CYS A 406 -5.24 3.33 -7.34
C CYS A 406 -3.77 3.60 -7.72
N LEU A 407 -3.50 3.89 -8.99
CA LEU A 407 -2.17 4.27 -9.46
C LEU A 407 -1.74 5.65 -8.95
N GLN A 408 -2.65 6.60 -8.80
CA GLN A 408 -2.33 7.89 -8.15
C GLN A 408 -1.96 7.70 -6.67
N PHE A 409 -2.66 6.83 -5.94
CA PHE A 409 -2.31 6.49 -4.55
C PHE A 409 -0.91 5.88 -4.43
N LEU A 410 -0.62 4.91 -5.30
CA LEU A 410 0.69 4.27 -5.39
C LEU A 410 1.77 5.29 -5.77
N ALA A 411 1.53 6.12 -6.79
CA ALA A 411 2.45 7.16 -7.22
C ALA A 411 2.79 8.15 -6.09
N TRP A 412 1.82 8.45 -5.21
CA TRP A 412 2.02 9.36 -4.08
C TRP A 412 2.70 8.73 -2.87
N ASN A 413 2.42 7.45 -2.60
CA ASN A 413 2.88 6.73 -1.41
C ASN A 413 3.61 5.42 -1.79
N SER A 414 4.55 5.49 -2.74
CA SER A 414 5.12 4.29 -3.37
C SER A 414 5.78 3.31 -2.38
N PRO A 415 6.69 3.71 -1.47
CA PRO A 415 7.35 2.74 -0.60
C PRO A 415 6.39 1.93 0.30
N PRO A 416 5.42 2.54 1.02
CA PRO A 416 4.55 1.79 1.91
C PRO A 416 3.42 1.02 1.23
N LEU A 417 3.10 1.28 -0.05
CA LEU A 417 1.97 0.65 -0.75
C LEU A 417 2.38 -0.39 -1.79
N THR A 418 3.69 -0.55 -2.06
CA THR A 418 4.15 -1.44 -3.14
C THR A 418 3.76 -2.90 -2.86
N SER A 419 3.91 -3.37 -1.62
CA SER A 419 3.55 -4.75 -1.21
C SER A 419 2.07 -5.06 -1.45
N GLU A 420 1.20 -4.17 -1.00
CA GLU A 420 -0.25 -4.29 -1.13
C GLU A 420 -0.66 -4.23 -2.59
N PHE A 421 -0.02 -3.38 -3.39
CA PHE A 421 -0.33 -3.28 -4.81
C PHE A 421 0.13 -4.51 -5.59
N VAL A 422 1.23 -5.16 -5.20
CA VAL A 422 1.67 -6.43 -5.81
C VAL A 422 0.61 -7.52 -5.63
N GLU A 423 -0.06 -7.58 -4.48
CA GLU A 423 -1.14 -8.54 -4.24
C GLU A 423 -2.41 -8.22 -5.04
N LEU A 424 -2.69 -6.93 -5.27
CA LEU A 424 -3.93 -6.45 -5.90
C LEU A 424 -3.85 -6.34 -7.42
N LEU A 425 -2.65 -6.11 -7.98
CA LEU A 425 -2.45 -5.87 -9.40
C LEU A 425 -3.02 -6.97 -10.30
N PRO A 426 -2.94 -8.28 -9.97
CA PRO A 426 -3.59 -9.33 -10.75
C PRO A 426 -5.12 -9.19 -10.86
N ALA A 427 -5.78 -8.67 -9.83
CA ALA A 427 -7.23 -8.44 -9.85
C ALA A 427 -7.63 -7.18 -10.64
N LEU A 428 -6.69 -6.24 -10.83
CA LEU A 428 -6.90 -5.01 -11.58
C LEU A 428 -6.57 -5.15 -13.08
N ALA A 429 -5.86 -6.21 -13.47
CA ALA A 429 -5.40 -6.42 -14.83
C ALA A 429 -6.22 -7.50 -15.53
N ASP A 430 -7.12 -7.08 -16.43
CA ASP A 430 -7.89 -7.96 -17.31
C ASP A 430 -7.56 -7.67 -18.78
N ALA A 431 -8.13 -8.45 -19.71
CA ALA A 431 -7.87 -8.28 -21.14
C ALA A 431 -8.30 -6.89 -21.69
N GLY A 432 -9.32 -6.26 -21.08
CA GLY A 432 -9.81 -4.94 -21.48
C GLY A 432 -9.01 -3.78 -20.90
N THR A 433 -8.35 -3.96 -19.76
CA THR A 433 -7.57 -2.92 -19.06
C THR A 433 -6.06 -3.05 -19.24
N ALA A 434 -5.57 -4.19 -19.71
CA ALA A 434 -4.14 -4.50 -19.79
C ALA A 434 -3.30 -3.43 -20.51
N LEU A 435 -3.74 -2.93 -21.66
CA LEU A 435 -2.97 -1.93 -22.42
C LEU A 435 -2.85 -0.60 -21.69
N GLU A 436 -3.96 -0.09 -21.15
CA GLU A 436 -3.96 1.17 -20.39
C GLU A 436 -3.17 1.03 -19.09
N MET A 437 -3.28 -0.11 -18.41
CA MET A 437 -2.51 -0.42 -17.21
C MET A 437 -1.00 -0.44 -17.50
N LEU A 438 -0.58 -1.06 -18.61
CA LEU A 438 0.83 -1.10 -19.00
C LEU A 438 1.38 0.31 -19.28
N HIS A 439 0.62 1.16 -19.99
CA HIS A 439 0.99 2.57 -20.16
C HIS A 439 1.12 3.28 -18.82
N ALA A 440 0.13 3.13 -17.94
CA ALA A 440 0.09 3.84 -16.67
C ALA A 440 1.20 3.38 -15.69
N LEU A 441 1.56 2.09 -15.68
CA LEU A 441 2.70 1.58 -14.92
C LEU A 441 4.03 2.13 -15.45
N LEU A 442 4.21 2.23 -16.77
CA LEU A 442 5.43 2.80 -17.36
C LEU A 442 5.57 4.31 -17.14
N ASP A 443 4.44 5.02 -17.03
CA ASP A 443 4.37 6.47 -16.79
C ASP A 443 4.21 6.85 -15.31
N LEU A 444 4.23 5.87 -14.39
CA LEU A 444 4.03 6.09 -12.96
C LEU A 444 5.00 7.12 -12.35
N PRO A 445 6.31 7.16 -12.70
CA PRO A 445 7.22 8.20 -12.22
C PRO A 445 6.86 9.60 -12.75
N CYS A 446 6.35 9.68 -13.98
CA CYS A 446 5.87 10.92 -14.58
C CYS A 446 4.59 11.41 -13.88
N LEU A 447 3.68 10.48 -13.55
CA LEU A 447 2.49 10.76 -12.73
C LEU A 447 2.88 11.29 -11.34
N THR A 448 3.84 10.66 -10.66
CA THR A 448 4.35 11.13 -9.36
C THR A 448 4.89 12.55 -9.45
N ALA A 449 5.65 12.87 -10.51
CA ALA A 449 6.18 14.22 -10.73
C ALA A 449 5.05 15.24 -10.96
N ALA A 450 4.03 14.89 -11.74
CA ALA A 450 2.88 15.76 -11.99
C ALA A 450 2.04 16.00 -10.72
N LEU A 451 1.81 14.98 -9.90
CA LEU A 451 1.13 15.11 -8.62
C LEU A 451 1.91 16.04 -7.68
N ASP A 452 3.23 15.87 -7.60
CA ASP A 452 4.06 16.68 -6.69
C ASP A 452 4.03 18.15 -7.11
N LEU A 453 3.98 18.38 -8.42
CA LEU A 453 3.86 19.70 -9.00
C LEU A 453 2.47 20.32 -8.76
N GLN A 454 1.39 19.53 -8.90
CA GLN A 454 0.04 19.96 -8.58
C GLN A 454 -0.04 20.43 -7.12
N LEU A 455 0.57 19.71 -6.19
CA LEU A 455 0.68 20.15 -4.79
C LEU A 455 1.43 21.49 -4.67
N ARG A 456 2.59 21.61 -5.30
CA ARG A 456 3.41 22.83 -5.27
C ARG A 456 2.68 24.05 -5.90
N SER A 457 1.67 23.83 -6.73
CA SER A 457 0.89 24.88 -7.40
C SER A 457 -0.24 25.49 -6.55
N LEU A 458 -0.69 24.82 -5.49
CA LEU A 458 -1.76 25.29 -4.61
C LEU A 458 -1.32 26.49 -3.75
N PRO A 459 -2.19 27.51 -3.54
CA PRO A 459 -1.89 28.65 -2.67
C PRO A 459 -1.71 28.17 -1.22
N ALA A 460 -0.57 28.49 -0.61
CA ALA A 460 -0.17 27.96 0.70
C ALA A 460 -0.91 28.67 1.86
N PRO A 461 -1.42 27.93 2.88
CA PRO A 461 -1.55 28.47 4.23
C PRO A 461 -0.15 28.67 4.86
N SER A 462 -0.06 29.58 5.83
CA SER A 462 1.15 30.24 6.36
C SER A 462 2.22 29.37 7.03
N GLU A 463 2.13 28.04 7.02
CA GLU A 463 3.08 27.15 7.70
C GLU A 463 3.54 26.03 6.78
N ARG A 464 4.70 26.22 6.12
CA ARG A 464 5.39 25.12 5.42
C ARG A 464 6.31 24.39 6.39
N PRO A 465 6.30 23.05 6.44
CA PRO A 465 7.42 22.32 7.01
C PRO A 465 8.70 22.55 6.19
N LEU A 466 9.80 22.82 6.90
CA LEU A 466 11.07 23.36 6.40
C LEU A 466 11.95 22.39 5.58
N TRP A 467 11.49 21.20 5.22
CA TRP A 467 12.37 20.14 4.69
C TRP A 467 12.34 19.91 3.18
N ASP A 468 11.69 20.77 2.38
CA ASP A 468 11.68 20.58 0.90
C ASP A 468 12.05 21.85 0.12
N THR A 469 13.11 22.53 0.59
CA THR A 469 13.71 23.69 -0.07
C THR A 469 14.51 23.30 -1.32
N SER A 470 14.84 22.01 -1.49
CA SER A 470 15.52 21.47 -2.65
C SER A 470 14.51 21.23 -3.79
N LEU A 471 14.65 22.01 -4.85
CA LEU A 471 13.90 21.96 -6.12
C LEU A 471 12.54 22.68 -6.11
N ARG A 472 12.56 24.00 -5.87
CA ARG A 472 11.72 24.86 -6.71
C ARG A 472 12.27 24.73 -8.12
N VAL A 473 11.58 24.03 -9.01
CA VAL A 473 11.87 24.04 -10.45
C VAL A 473 10.84 24.97 -11.09
N PRO A 474 11.14 26.27 -11.23
CA PRO A 474 10.16 27.26 -11.67
C PRO A 474 9.66 26.95 -13.08
N SER A 475 10.54 26.43 -13.95
CA SER A 475 10.21 26.05 -15.33
C SER A 475 9.11 24.99 -15.41
N CYS A 476 9.12 23.98 -14.52
CA CYS A 476 8.05 22.98 -14.50
C CYS A 476 6.71 23.59 -14.02
N LEU A 477 6.75 24.50 -13.03
CA LEU A 477 5.55 25.17 -12.50
C LEU A 477 4.92 26.13 -13.52
N GLU A 478 5.77 26.84 -14.28
CA GLU A 478 5.34 27.67 -15.41
C GLU A 478 4.71 26.82 -16.50
N ALA A 479 5.36 25.70 -16.86
CA ALA A 479 4.87 24.82 -17.89
C ALA A 479 3.58 24.07 -17.50
N PHE A 480 3.32 23.85 -16.21
CA PHE A 480 2.03 23.35 -15.72
C PHE A 480 0.89 24.34 -15.87
N ARG A 481 1.20 25.65 -15.86
CA ARG A 481 0.24 26.72 -16.11
C ARG A 481 0.10 27.06 -17.58
N ASP A 482 0.97 26.52 -18.45
CA ASP A 482 0.94 26.74 -19.89
C ASP A 482 -0.25 25.99 -20.53
N PRO A 483 -1.16 26.70 -21.24
CA PRO A 483 -2.28 26.09 -21.95
C PRO A 483 -1.89 24.96 -22.90
N LYS A 484 -0.67 25.00 -23.47
CA LYS A 484 -0.17 23.99 -24.41
C LYS A 484 -0.05 22.59 -23.78
N PHE A 485 0.29 22.51 -22.50
CA PHE A 485 0.52 21.25 -21.80
C PHE A 485 -0.64 20.86 -20.87
N GLN A 486 -1.60 21.77 -20.64
CA GLN A 486 -2.71 21.57 -19.72
C GLN A 486 -3.53 20.31 -20.04
N GLY A 487 -3.79 20.02 -21.32
CA GLY A 487 -4.50 18.79 -21.73
C GLY A 487 -3.75 17.51 -21.36
N LEU A 488 -2.42 17.50 -21.50
CA LEU A 488 -1.59 16.34 -21.12
C LEU A 488 -1.53 16.15 -19.60
N PHE A 489 -1.46 17.25 -18.83
CA PHE A 489 -1.54 17.17 -17.37
C PHE A 489 -2.91 16.70 -16.90
N GLN A 490 -4.00 17.16 -17.51
CA GLN A 490 -5.36 16.68 -17.22
C GLN A 490 -5.52 15.20 -17.53
N TYR A 491 -4.98 14.75 -18.68
CA TYR A 491 -4.94 13.34 -19.02
C TYR A 491 -4.15 12.54 -17.97
N LEU A 492 -2.95 12.98 -17.58
CA LEU A 492 -2.13 12.27 -16.60
C LEU A 492 -2.77 12.22 -15.20
N LEU A 493 -3.38 13.32 -14.76
CA LEU A 493 -4.01 13.46 -13.45
C LEU A 493 -5.49 13.03 -13.42
N ARG A 494 -5.97 12.39 -14.49
CA ARG A 494 -7.39 12.02 -14.62
C ARG A 494 -7.84 11.08 -13.50
N PRO A 495 -9.03 11.29 -12.92
CA PRO A 495 -9.57 10.40 -11.88
C PRO A 495 -10.13 9.09 -12.46
N LYS A 496 -10.35 9.02 -13.78
CA LYS A 496 -10.92 7.87 -14.48
C LYS A 496 -10.09 7.57 -15.71
N ALA A 497 -9.80 6.30 -15.94
CA ALA A 497 -9.26 5.83 -17.20
C ALA A 497 -10.22 6.17 -18.36
N SER A 498 -9.66 6.63 -19.48
CA SER A 498 -10.41 7.14 -20.64
C SER A 498 -9.66 6.73 -21.90
N GLY A 499 -10.36 6.08 -22.82
CA GLY A 499 -9.80 5.17 -23.82
C GLY A 499 -8.90 5.75 -24.92
N THR A 500 -8.62 7.06 -24.95
CA THR A 500 -7.67 7.63 -25.92
C THR A 500 -6.31 7.81 -25.24
N ILE A 501 -5.34 6.99 -25.61
CA ILE A 501 -3.99 7.04 -25.02
C ILE A 501 -3.23 8.24 -25.59
N GLU A 502 -2.98 9.25 -24.76
CA GLU A 502 -2.15 10.41 -25.11
C GLU A 502 -0.66 10.11 -25.01
N ARG A 503 0.15 10.67 -25.92
CA ARG A 503 1.60 10.51 -25.91
C ARG A 503 2.24 11.49 -24.91
N LEU A 504 2.77 10.95 -23.82
CA LEU A 504 3.36 11.73 -22.72
C LEU A 504 4.82 12.15 -22.92
N ALA A 505 5.44 11.81 -24.06
CA ALA A 505 6.83 12.18 -24.36
C ALA A 505 7.15 13.69 -24.17
N PRO A 506 6.25 14.64 -24.54
CA PRO A 506 6.49 16.06 -24.24
C PRO A 506 6.58 16.36 -22.74
N LEU A 507 5.78 15.68 -21.91
CA LEU A 507 5.83 15.84 -20.45
C LEU A 507 7.08 15.20 -19.85
N HIS A 508 7.61 14.12 -20.43
CA HIS A 508 8.84 13.49 -19.92
C HIS A 508 10.03 14.43 -19.92
N GLN A 509 10.21 15.21 -20.99
CA GLN A 509 11.29 16.20 -21.07
C GLN A 509 11.03 17.40 -20.14
N LEU A 510 9.79 17.88 -20.11
CA LEU A 510 9.37 19.01 -19.28
C LEU A 510 9.51 18.73 -17.78
N LEU A 511 9.17 17.52 -17.35
CA LEU A 511 9.21 17.09 -15.95
C LEU A 511 10.54 16.46 -15.54
N GLN A 512 11.48 16.23 -16.45
CA GLN A 512 12.81 15.63 -16.17
C GLN A 512 13.51 16.23 -14.93
N PRO A 513 13.47 17.55 -14.65
CA PRO A 513 14.07 18.10 -13.44
C PRO A 513 13.48 17.56 -12.12
N MET A 514 12.25 17.04 -12.13
CA MET A 514 11.58 16.43 -10.98
C MET A 514 12.03 14.99 -10.73
N ALA A 515 12.80 14.38 -11.64
CA ALA A 515 13.27 13.01 -11.49
C ALA A 515 14.22 12.81 -10.28
N SER A 516 14.84 13.87 -9.79
CA SER A 516 15.70 13.87 -8.59
C SER A 516 14.92 13.97 -7.27
N CYS A 517 13.60 14.22 -7.32
CA CYS A 517 12.78 14.21 -6.12
C CYS A 517 12.71 12.80 -5.55
N ALA A 518 12.92 12.67 -4.23
CA ALA A 518 12.95 11.38 -3.54
C ALA A 518 11.70 10.52 -3.83
N ARG A 519 10.51 11.14 -3.87
CA ARG A 519 9.26 10.43 -4.19
C ARG A 519 9.24 9.86 -5.61
N VAL A 520 9.74 10.62 -6.59
CA VAL A 520 9.79 10.19 -8.00
C VAL A 520 10.80 9.07 -8.17
N ALA A 521 11.97 9.18 -7.53
CA ALA A 521 12.98 8.13 -7.52
C ALA A 521 12.46 6.82 -6.89
N GLN A 522 11.82 6.91 -5.72
CA GLN A 522 11.22 5.76 -5.04
C GLN A 522 10.10 5.10 -5.87
N CYS A 523 9.27 5.90 -6.55
CA CYS A 523 8.26 5.38 -7.46
C CYS A 523 8.89 4.63 -8.64
N ALA A 524 9.94 5.21 -9.24
CA ALA A 524 10.67 4.58 -10.34
C ALA A 524 11.33 3.24 -9.94
N GLU A 525 11.78 3.09 -8.69
CA GLU A 525 12.32 1.83 -8.16
C GLU A 525 11.27 0.72 -8.01
N ALA A 526 10.00 1.07 -7.74
CA ALA A 526 8.92 0.09 -7.55
C ALA A 526 8.39 -0.49 -8.87
N VAL A 527 8.41 0.29 -9.96
CA VAL A 527 7.80 -0.07 -11.25
C VAL A 527 8.31 -1.39 -11.85
N PRO A 528 9.61 -1.73 -11.86
CA PRO A 528 10.08 -3.00 -12.43
C PRO A 528 9.42 -4.23 -11.77
N THR A 529 9.23 -4.21 -10.46
CA THR A 529 8.54 -5.27 -9.71
C THR A 529 7.08 -5.36 -10.11
N LEU A 530 6.40 -4.21 -10.22
CA LEU A 530 4.99 -4.14 -10.64
C LEU A 530 4.79 -4.63 -12.07
N LEU A 531 5.71 -4.30 -12.99
CA LEU A 531 5.65 -4.80 -14.37
C LEU A 531 5.78 -6.33 -14.43
N GLN A 532 6.65 -6.94 -13.62
CA GLN A 532 6.75 -8.40 -13.58
C GLN A 532 5.44 -9.06 -13.14
N VAL A 533 4.84 -8.53 -12.08
CA VAL A 533 3.54 -9.01 -11.55
C VAL A 533 2.44 -8.81 -12.60
N PHE A 534 2.38 -7.62 -13.22
CA PHE A 534 1.43 -7.32 -14.30
C PHE A 534 1.50 -8.35 -15.43
N PHE A 535 2.70 -8.59 -15.99
CA PHE A 535 2.83 -9.55 -17.09
C PHE A 535 2.53 -10.99 -16.64
N SER A 536 2.86 -11.36 -15.39
CA SER A 536 2.50 -12.67 -14.86
C SER A 536 0.99 -12.90 -14.78
N ALA A 537 0.21 -11.85 -14.52
CA ALA A 537 -1.25 -11.90 -14.50
C ALA A 537 -1.85 -11.86 -15.91
N VAL A 538 -1.44 -10.90 -16.74
CA VAL A 538 -2.02 -10.69 -18.07
C VAL A 538 -1.74 -11.85 -19.03
N THR A 539 -0.57 -12.49 -18.93
CA THR A 539 -0.25 -13.66 -19.77
C THR A 539 -1.18 -14.86 -19.53
N GLN A 540 -1.89 -14.92 -18.40
CA GLN A 540 -2.89 -15.96 -18.12
C GLN A 540 -4.23 -15.72 -18.83
N VAL A 541 -4.54 -14.46 -19.15
CA VAL A 541 -5.83 -14.03 -19.72
C VAL A 541 -5.71 -13.49 -21.15
N ALA A 542 -4.50 -13.32 -21.67
CA ALA A 542 -4.27 -12.71 -22.97
C ALA A 542 -4.60 -13.64 -24.12
N ASP A 543 -5.46 -13.16 -25.03
CA ASP A 543 -5.71 -13.81 -26.30
C ASP A 543 -4.62 -13.46 -27.34
N GLY A 544 -4.72 -14.05 -28.53
CA GLY A 544 -3.75 -13.84 -29.59
C GLY A 544 -3.65 -12.41 -30.09
N ALA A 545 -4.73 -11.62 -30.00
CA ALA A 545 -4.75 -10.22 -30.42
C ALA A 545 -4.09 -9.33 -29.36
N LEU A 546 -4.44 -9.52 -28.09
CA LEU A 546 -3.85 -8.80 -26.96
C LEU A 546 -2.35 -9.09 -26.84
N THR A 547 -1.93 -10.33 -27.07
CA THR A 547 -0.50 -10.71 -27.10
C THR A 547 0.28 -9.89 -28.14
N ASN A 548 -0.29 -9.70 -29.35
CA ASN A 548 0.32 -8.88 -30.39
C ASN A 548 0.39 -7.40 -29.97
N GLN A 549 -0.69 -6.87 -29.41
CA GLN A 549 -0.76 -5.48 -28.96
C GLN A 549 0.23 -5.20 -27.81
N LEU A 550 0.37 -6.12 -26.85
CA LEU A 550 1.33 -6.03 -25.75
C LEU A 550 2.78 -6.03 -26.26
N ALA A 551 3.10 -6.90 -27.22
CA ALA A 551 4.43 -6.94 -27.82
C ALA A 551 4.76 -5.63 -28.57
N LEU A 552 3.83 -5.11 -29.36
CA LEU A 552 3.99 -3.82 -30.05
C LEU A 552 4.14 -2.65 -29.08
N LEU A 553 3.32 -2.61 -28.03
CA LEU A 553 3.37 -1.56 -27.00
C LEU A 553 4.72 -1.57 -26.28
N LEU A 554 5.20 -2.76 -25.88
CA LEU A 554 6.48 -2.94 -25.23
C LEU A 554 7.65 -2.43 -26.08
N LEU A 555 7.64 -2.73 -27.39
CA LEU A 555 8.65 -2.23 -28.33
C LEU A 555 8.54 -0.71 -28.51
N GLY A 556 7.33 -0.20 -28.76
CA GLY A 556 7.08 1.22 -29.01
C GLY A 556 7.33 2.12 -27.80
N ARG A 557 7.12 1.63 -26.57
CA ARG A 557 7.39 2.39 -25.34
C ARG A 557 8.84 2.31 -24.87
N SER A 558 9.66 1.41 -25.42
CA SER A 558 11.06 1.26 -25.03
C SER A 558 11.90 2.54 -25.21
N ASP A 559 11.53 3.39 -26.17
CA ASP A 559 12.20 4.67 -26.48
C ASP A 559 11.59 5.88 -25.76
N SER A 560 10.46 5.71 -25.08
CA SER A 560 9.69 6.79 -24.48
C SER A 560 9.40 6.49 -23.01
N LEU A 561 10.48 6.32 -22.23
CA LEU A 561 10.42 6.16 -20.79
C LEU A 561 10.76 7.49 -20.10
N TYR A 562 10.17 7.72 -18.93
CA TYR A 562 10.49 8.88 -18.11
C TYR A 562 11.99 8.89 -17.73
N PRO A 563 12.73 10.01 -17.90
CA PRO A 563 14.18 10.05 -17.75
C PRO A 563 14.63 10.13 -16.27
N ALA A 564 14.28 9.11 -15.48
CA ALA A 564 14.78 8.94 -14.11
C ALA A 564 16.08 8.11 -14.07
N PRO A 565 17.02 8.41 -13.14
CA PRO A 565 18.27 7.66 -13.02
C PRO A 565 18.04 6.16 -12.82
N GLY A 566 18.68 5.32 -13.63
CA GLY A 566 18.59 3.86 -13.54
C GLY A 566 17.25 3.22 -13.95
N TYR A 567 16.18 4.00 -14.07
CA TYR A 567 14.83 3.52 -14.37
C TYR A 567 14.74 2.79 -15.72
N ALA A 568 15.20 3.43 -16.80
CA ALA A 568 15.13 2.87 -18.15
C ALA A 568 15.84 1.51 -18.25
N ALA A 569 17.04 1.37 -17.68
CA ALA A 569 17.79 0.12 -17.71
C ALA A 569 17.07 -1.03 -16.98
N CYS A 570 16.43 -0.74 -15.84
CA CYS A 570 15.66 -1.73 -15.09
C CYS A 570 14.40 -2.14 -15.86
N VAL A 571 13.66 -1.17 -16.42
CA VAL A 571 12.49 -1.43 -17.26
C VAL A 571 12.87 -2.24 -18.49
N HIS A 572 13.91 -1.86 -19.24
CA HIS A 572 14.36 -2.61 -20.42
C HIS A 572 14.73 -4.06 -20.11
N ARG A 573 15.26 -4.35 -18.91
CA ARG A 573 15.51 -5.74 -18.46
C ARG A 573 14.21 -6.51 -18.30
N VAL A 574 13.19 -5.92 -17.67
CA VAL A 574 11.87 -6.54 -17.54
C VAL A 574 11.25 -6.73 -18.93
N LEU A 575 11.16 -5.66 -19.74
CA LEU A 575 10.58 -5.72 -21.08
C LEU A 575 11.27 -6.77 -21.96
N SER A 576 12.60 -6.88 -21.89
CA SER A 576 13.39 -7.90 -22.58
C SER A 576 12.96 -9.33 -22.20
N SER A 577 12.81 -9.62 -20.90
CA SER A 577 12.35 -10.94 -20.43
C SER A 577 10.92 -11.23 -20.84
N GLN A 578 10.04 -10.22 -20.80
CA GLN A 578 8.62 -10.39 -21.10
C GLN A 578 8.36 -10.55 -22.59
N PHE A 579 9.10 -9.86 -23.45
CA PHE A 579 9.04 -10.08 -24.89
C PHE A 579 9.34 -11.55 -25.25
N LEU A 580 10.39 -12.13 -24.65
CA LEU A 580 10.70 -13.56 -24.84
C LEU A 580 9.59 -14.47 -24.31
N ALA A 581 8.96 -14.13 -23.18
CA ALA A 581 7.84 -14.89 -22.64
C ALA A 581 6.62 -14.86 -23.59
N LEU A 582 6.31 -13.71 -24.18
CA LEU A 582 5.26 -13.58 -25.19
C LEU A 582 5.58 -14.39 -26.46
N CYS A 583 6.82 -14.36 -26.95
CA CYS A 583 7.24 -15.19 -28.08
C CYS A 583 7.18 -16.70 -27.77
N LYS A 584 7.49 -17.11 -26.53
CA LYS A 584 7.34 -18.52 -26.11
C LYS A 584 5.87 -18.94 -26.08
N LEU A 585 4.99 -18.06 -25.60
CA LEU A 585 3.55 -18.31 -25.54
C LEU A 585 2.95 -18.38 -26.96
N LYS A 586 3.41 -17.52 -27.87
CA LYS A 586 2.94 -17.43 -29.26
C LYS A 586 4.14 -17.27 -30.22
N PRO A 587 4.77 -18.37 -30.68
CA PRO A 587 5.91 -18.29 -31.61
C PRO A 587 5.60 -17.58 -32.93
N SER A 588 4.36 -17.65 -33.41
CA SER A 588 3.92 -16.94 -34.63
C SER A 588 4.02 -15.42 -34.54
N LEU A 589 4.17 -14.86 -33.32
CA LEU A 589 4.34 -13.44 -33.07
C LEU A 589 5.48 -12.82 -33.90
N VAL A 590 6.60 -13.55 -34.08
CA VAL A 590 7.75 -13.07 -34.86
C VAL A 590 7.42 -12.89 -36.34
N VAL A 591 6.58 -13.78 -36.89
CA VAL A 591 6.14 -13.71 -38.30
C VAL A 591 5.02 -12.68 -38.45
N GLU A 592 4.08 -12.62 -37.50
CA GLU A 592 2.96 -11.67 -37.53
C GLU A 592 3.41 -10.21 -37.38
N LEU A 593 4.40 -9.94 -36.53
CA LEU A 593 4.92 -8.59 -36.28
C LEU A 593 6.18 -8.28 -37.09
N ALA A 594 6.42 -9.00 -38.20
CA ALA A 594 7.68 -8.90 -38.92
C ALA A 594 8.04 -7.46 -39.34
N ARG A 595 7.04 -6.68 -39.78
CA ARG A 595 7.21 -5.28 -40.16
C ARG A 595 7.67 -4.42 -38.98
N ASP A 596 6.97 -4.52 -37.85
CA ASP A 596 7.24 -3.71 -36.66
C ASP A 596 8.57 -4.09 -36.00
N LEU A 597 8.95 -5.38 -36.05
CA LEU A 597 10.26 -5.84 -35.58
C LEU A 597 11.40 -5.29 -36.46
N LEU A 598 11.22 -5.26 -37.79
CA LEU A 598 12.19 -4.66 -38.70
C LEU A 598 12.31 -3.14 -38.48
N GLU A 599 11.19 -2.44 -38.28
CA GLU A 599 11.16 -1.01 -37.96
C GLU A 599 11.87 -0.72 -36.62
N PHE A 600 11.63 -1.54 -35.61
CA PHE A 600 12.30 -1.47 -34.32
C PHE A 600 13.82 -1.65 -34.44
N LEU A 601 14.28 -2.65 -35.20
CA LEU A 601 15.70 -2.93 -35.41
C LEU A 601 16.39 -1.86 -36.27
N GLY A 602 15.66 -1.20 -37.17
CA GLY A 602 16.16 -0.11 -38.01
C GLY A 602 16.27 1.24 -37.30
N SER A 603 15.72 1.38 -36.09
CA SER A 603 15.81 2.61 -35.30
C SER A 603 17.18 2.76 -34.64
N VAL A 604 18.06 3.53 -35.28
CA VAL A 604 19.45 3.83 -34.86
C VAL A 604 19.54 4.52 -33.48
N ASN A 605 18.48 5.21 -33.06
CA ASN A 605 18.48 5.97 -31.81
C ASN A 605 18.40 5.03 -30.60
N GLY A 606 19.35 5.12 -29.66
CA GLY A 606 19.26 4.42 -28.38
C GLY A 606 19.43 2.89 -28.42
N LEU A 607 20.06 2.33 -29.46
CA LEU A 607 20.41 0.91 -29.51
C LEU A 607 21.20 0.44 -28.27
N ARG A 608 22.07 1.31 -27.73
CA ARG A 608 22.91 1.00 -26.56
C ARG A 608 22.12 1.01 -25.26
N SER A 609 21.21 1.96 -25.08
CA SER A 609 20.35 2.01 -23.89
C SER A 609 19.39 0.81 -23.86
N ARG A 610 18.95 0.34 -25.05
CA ARG A 610 18.04 -0.80 -25.22
C ARG A 610 18.72 -2.14 -25.49
N ALA A 611 20.02 -2.26 -25.21
CA ALA A 611 20.81 -3.44 -25.61
C ALA A 611 20.18 -4.77 -25.16
N SER A 612 19.59 -4.84 -23.97
CA SER A 612 18.91 -6.03 -23.46
C SER A 612 17.65 -6.40 -24.26
N LEU A 613 16.84 -5.43 -24.66
CA LEU A 613 15.63 -5.66 -25.45
C LEU A 613 15.97 -6.03 -26.89
N VAL A 614 16.93 -5.33 -27.50
CA VAL A 614 17.43 -5.64 -28.84
C VAL A 614 17.98 -7.07 -28.89
N THR A 615 18.77 -7.46 -27.89
CA THR A 615 19.30 -8.84 -27.79
C THR A 615 18.17 -9.88 -27.77
N SER A 616 17.10 -9.63 -27.02
CA SER A 616 15.94 -10.52 -26.96
C SER A 616 15.15 -10.58 -28.26
N VAL A 617 14.96 -9.45 -28.94
CA VAL A 617 14.31 -9.41 -30.26
C VAL A 617 15.12 -10.20 -31.29
N VAL A 618 16.44 -9.95 -31.36
CA VAL A 618 17.35 -10.65 -32.25
C VAL A 618 17.34 -12.16 -31.95
N TRP A 619 17.43 -12.54 -30.68
CA TRP A 619 17.37 -13.95 -30.27
C TRP A 619 16.05 -14.60 -30.68
N ALA A 620 14.91 -13.93 -30.45
CA ALA A 620 13.59 -14.45 -30.80
C ALA A 620 13.41 -14.63 -32.31
N ILE A 621 13.95 -13.72 -33.14
CA ILE A 621 14.00 -13.88 -34.59
C ILE A 621 14.78 -15.14 -34.95
N GLY A 622 15.98 -15.30 -34.36
CA GLY A 622 16.80 -16.48 -34.56
C GLY A 622 16.09 -17.77 -34.14
N GLU A 623 15.28 -17.75 -33.10
CA GLU A 623 14.58 -18.93 -32.60
C GLU A 623 13.33 -19.26 -33.42
N TYR A 624 12.42 -18.30 -33.59
CA TYR A 624 11.05 -18.57 -34.05
C TYR A 624 10.80 -18.24 -35.53
N LEU A 625 11.69 -17.53 -36.23
CA LEU A 625 11.52 -17.26 -37.66
C LEU A 625 11.81 -18.52 -38.50
N SER A 626 10.87 -19.46 -38.51
CA SER A 626 10.98 -20.76 -39.16
C SER A 626 9.60 -21.31 -39.54
N VAL A 627 9.54 -22.06 -40.65
CA VAL A 627 8.33 -22.75 -41.14
C VAL A 627 7.81 -23.77 -40.11
N THR A 628 8.69 -24.26 -39.23
CA THR A 628 8.33 -25.18 -38.13
C THR A 628 7.39 -24.55 -37.10
N TYR A 629 7.50 -23.24 -36.85
CA TYR A 629 6.69 -22.52 -35.87
C TYR A 629 5.51 -21.79 -36.52
N ASP A 630 5.66 -21.28 -37.75
CA ASP A 630 4.58 -20.67 -38.52
C ASP A 630 4.74 -20.97 -40.02
N ARG A 631 3.72 -21.62 -40.59
CA ARG A 631 3.69 -21.99 -42.02
C ARG A 631 3.69 -20.79 -42.97
N ARG A 632 3.34 -19.59 -42.48
CA ARG A 632 3.39 -18.34 -43.26
C ARG A 632 4.80 -17.77 -43.41
N CYS A 633 5.79 -18.33 -42.70
CA CYS A 633 7.19 -17.91 -42.82
C CYS A 633 7.71 -18.17 -44.23
N THR A 634 8.17 -17.11 -44.92
CA THR A 634 8.71 -17.22 -46.28
C THR A 634 10.22 -16.97 -46.32
N VAL A 635 10.89 -17.49 -47.35
CA VAL A 635 12.31 -17.24 -47.59
C VAL A 635 12.58 -15.74 -47.78
N GLU A 636 11.66 -15.01 -48.40
CA GLU A 636 11.76 -13.55 -48.53
C GLU A 636 11.79 -12.83 -47.18
N GLN A 637 10.99 -13.26 -46.21
CA GLN A 637 11.01 -12.70 -44.86
C GLN A 637 12.34 -12.99 -44.15
N ILE A 638 12.85 -14.22 -44.29
CA ILE A 638 14.17 -14.60 -43.76
C ILE A 638 15.27 -13.69 -44.33
N ASN A 639 15.26 -13.45 -45.64
CA ASN A 639 16.24 -12.60 -46.30
C ASN A 639 16.14 -11.13 -45.82
N LYS A 640 14.93 -10.58 -45.66
CA LYS A 640 14.73 -9.21 -45.14
C LYS A 640 15.27 -9.05 -43.71
N PHE A 641 15.00 -10.01 -42.84
CA PHE A 641 15.56 -10.02 -41.48
C PHE A 641 17.08 -10.18 -41.50
N PHE A 642 17.62 -11.05 -42.36
CA PHE A 642 19.06 -11.21 -42.49
C PHE A 642 19.75 -9.91 -42.87
N GLU A 643 19.23 -9.19 -43.88
CA GLU A 643 19.78 -7.90 -44.32
C GLU A 643 19.74 -6.84 -43.22
N ALA A 644 18.62 -6.72 -42.51
CA ALA A 644 18.48 -5.78 -41.39
C ALA A 644 19.45 -6.10 -40.24
N LEU A 645 19.59 -7.38 -39.88
CA LEU A 645 20.48 -7.82 -38.80
C LEU A 645 21.97 -7.72 -39.19
N GLU A 646 22.29 -7.91 -40.47
CA GLU A 646 23.65 -7.70 -40.97
C GLU A 646 24.02 -6.21 -40.91
N ALA A 647 23.12 -5.33 -41.35
CA ALA A 647 23.32 -3.89 -41.24
C ALA A 647 23.52 -3.47 -39.78
N LEU A 648 22.68 -3.98 -38.86
CA LEU A 648 22.79 -3.73 -37.43
C LEU A 648 24.10 -4.25 -36.84
N LEU A 649 24.56 -5.44 -37.23
CA LEU A 649 25.85 -5.98 -36.80
C LEU A 649 27.00 -5.07 -37.20
N PHE A 650 27.00 -4.57 -38.43
CA PHE A 650 28.03 -3.64 -38.89
C PHE A 650 27.94 -2.29 -38.21
N GLU A 651 26.75 -1.76 -37.98
CA GLU A 651 26.56 -0.49 -37.28
C GLU A 651 27.12 -0.56 -35.85
N VAL A 652 26.80 -1.62 -35.11
CA VAL A 652 27.26 -1.83 -33.74
C VAL A 652 28.78 -2.05 -33.65
N THR A 653 29.38 -2.71 -34.65
CA THR A 653 30.80 -3.08 -34.63
C THR A 653 31.72 -2.05 -35.29
N GLN A 654 31.21 -1.19 -36.17
CA GLN A 654 31.97 -0.16 -36.87
C GLN A 654 31.77 1.26 -36.30
N CYS A 655 30.82 1.43 -35.39
CA CYS A 655 30.62 2.69 -34.68
C CYS A 655 31.88 3.10 -33.90
N ARG A 656 32.48 4.25 -34.26
CA ARG A 656 33.58 4.84 -33.50
C ARG A 656 33.10 5.19 -32.08
N PRO A 657 33.77 4.74 -31.01
CA PRO A 657 33.43 5.17 -29.66
C PRO A 657 33.67 6.67 -29.52
N SER A 658 32.62 7.43 -29.19
CA SER A 658 32.76 8.81 -28.74
C SER A 658 33.20 8.81 -27.27
N ALA A 659 33.96 9.83 -26.86
CA ALA A 659 34.53 9.97 -25.50
C ALA A 659 33.48 9.96 -24.36
N THR A 660 32.18 10.00 -24.68
CA THR A 660 31.07 10.11 -23.73
C THR A 660 30.14 8.89 -23.68
N LEU A 661 30.33 7.85 -24.51
CA LEU A 661 29.36 6.74 -24.62
C LEU A 661 30.02 5.34 -24.59
N PRO A 662 29.61 4.42 -23.68
CA PRO A 662 30.21 3.08 -23.56
C PRO A 662 29.99 2.23 -24.81
N SER A 663 30.93 1.34 -25.13
CA SER A 663 30.86 0.39 -26.25
C SER A 663 29.71 -0.61 -26.08
N CYS A 664 29.17 -1.14 -27.19
CA CYS A 664 28.09 -2.12 -27.12
C CYS A 664 28.54 -3.39 -26.38
N PRO A 665 27.66 -4.01 -25.57
CA PRO A 665 28.00 -5.24 -24.87
C PRO A 665 28.33 -6.37 -25.86
N PRO A 666 29.37 -7.19 -25.62
CA PRO A 666 29.77 -8.28 -26.51
C PRO A 666 28.66 -9.32 -26.71
N GLN A 667 27.72 -9.44 -25.75
CA GLN A 667 26.56 -10.32 -25.84
C GLN A 667 25.64 -9.97 -27.02
N VAL A 668 25.49 -8.69 -27.35
CA VAL A 668 24.66 -8.25 -28.49
C VAL A 668 25.26 -8.78 -29.80
N VAL A 669 26.58 -8.65 -29.94
CA VAL A 669 27.34 -9.08 -31.12
C VAL A 669 27.30 -10.60 -31.28
N THR A 670 27.50 -11.36 -30.20
CA THR A 670 27.46 -12.83 -30.26
C THR A 670 26.07 -13.38 -30.58
N VAL A 671 25.01 -12.73 -30.08
CA VAL A 671 23.62 -13.08 -30.40
C VAL A 671 23.28 -12.74 -31.85
N LEU A 672 23.72 -11.59 -32.37
CA LEU A 672 23.58 -11.23 -33.78
C LEU A 672 24.26 -12.24 -34.71
N MET A 673 25.53 -12.56 -34.44
CA MET A 673 26.27 -13.57 -35.21
C MET A 673 25.59 -14.94 -35.20
N THR A 674 25.12 -15.38 -34.01
CA THR A 674 24.41 -16.65 -33.87
C THR A 674 23.11 -16.62 -34.66
N THR A 675 22.36 -15.52 -34.61
CA THR A 675 21.08 -15.36 -35.30
C THR A 675 21.24 -15.37 -36.80
N LEU A 676 22.20 -14.61 -37.36
CA LEU A 676 22.54 -14.64 -38.78
C LEU A 676 22.90 -16.05 -39.25
N THR A 677 23.65 -16.80 -38.42
CA THR A 677 24.00 -18.20 -38.70
C THR A 677 22.77 -19.12 -38.71
N LYS A 678 21.85 -18.96 -37.75
CA LYS A 678 20.57 -19.69 -37.73
C LYS A 678 19.75 -19.41 -38.99
N LEU A 679 19.63 -18.14 -39.40
CA LEU A 679 18.90 -17.77 -40.62
C LEU A 679 19.55 -18.37 -41.88
N ALA A 680 20.88 -18.36 -41.97
CA ALA A 680 21.60 -18.98 -43.08
C ALA A 680 21.47 -20.51 -43.13
N SER A 681 21.31 -21.18 -41.99
CA SER A 681 21.01 -22.61 -41.96
C SER A 681 19.60 -22.94 -42.49
N ARG A 682 18.70 -21.95 -42.51
CA ARG A 682 17.32 -22.07 -43.03
C ARG A 682 17.19 -21.61 -44.48
N SER A 683 18.15 -20.83 -44.98
CA SER A 683 18.23 -20.34 -46.36
C SER A 683 19.67 -20.46 -46.87
N GLN A 684 19.94 -21.54 -47.61
CA GLN A 684 21.31 -21.95 -47.97
C GLN A 684 22.07 -20.92 -48.80
N ASP A 685 21.36 -20.07 -49.55
CA ASP A 685 21.93 -18.98 -50.35
C ASP A 685 22.68 -17.93 -49.49
N LEU A 686 22.37 -17.85 -48.19
CA LEU A 686 22.99 -16.91 -47.26
C LEU A 686 24.29 -17.43 -46.61
N ILE A 687 24.62 -18.72 -46.77
CA ILE A 687 25.79 -19.36 -46.13
C ILE A 687 27.12 -18.70 -46.52
N PRO A 688 27.40 -18.40 -47.81
CA PRO A 688 28.65 -17.74 -48.20
C PRO A 688 28.79 -16.34 -47.59
N ARG A 689 27.71 -15.55 -47.58
CA ARG A 689 27.66 -14.21 -46.99
C ARG A 689 27.92 -14.25 -45.49
N THR A 690 27.28 -15.19 -44.79
CA THR A 690 27.48 -15.38 -43.34
C THR A 690 28.90 -15.81 -42.99
N SER A 691 29.50 -16.71 -43.77
CA SER A 691 30.89 -17.12 -43.57
C SER A 691 31.88 -15.95 -43.70
N LEU A 692 31.64 -15.04 -44.65
CA LEU A 692 32.44 -13.83 -44.80
C LEU A 692 32.27 -12.89 -43.59
N LEU A 693 31.04 -12.70 -43.11
CA LEU A 693 30.74 -11.90 -41.92
C LEU A 693 31.47 -12.41 -40.69
N LEU A 694 31.34 -13.71 -40.40
CA LEU A 694 32.00 -14.32 -39.24
C LEU A 694 33.53 -14.25 -39.33
N SER A 695 34.09 -14.38 -40.54
CA SER A 695 35.53 -14.21 -40.77
C SER A 695 35.99 -12.79 -40.48
N LYS A 696 35.22 -11.77 -40.90
CA LYS A 696 35.48 -10.36 -40.55
C LYS A 696 35.43 -10.14 -39.04
N MET A 697 34.41 -10.67 -38.36
CA MET A 697 34.26 -10.56 -36.91
C MET A 697 35.40 -11.22 -36.14
N ARG A 698 35.86 -12.40 -36.58
CA ARG A 698 37.01 -13.10 -36.00
C ARG A 698 38.30 -12.28 -36.14
N ASN A 699 38.50 -11.62 -37.28
CA ASN A 699 39.71 -10.83 -37.55
C ASN A 699 39.67 -9.45 -36.88
N LEU A 700 38.47 -8.84 -36.74
CA LEU A 700 38.28 -7.61 -35.96
C LEU A 700 38.75 -7.79 -34.52
N ALA A 701 38.55 -8.98 -33.94
CA ALA A 701 39.02 -9.36 -32.61
C ALA A 701 40.53 -9.62 -32.48
N GLN A 702 41.31 -9.47 -33.57
CA GLN A 702 42.77 -9.68 -33.63
C GLN A 702 43.57 -8.37 -33.83
N SER A 703 42.92 -7.24 -34.11
CA SER A 703 43.63 -5.99 -34.41
C SER A 703 44.20 -5.34 -33.14
N PRO A 704 45.50 -4.99 -33.08
CA PRO A 704 46.12 -4.36 -31.91
C PRO A 704 45.65 -2.91 -31.66
N ALA A 705 44.85 -2.33 -32.55
CA ALA A 705 44.27 -1.00 -32.40
C ALA A 705 42.91 -0.98 -31.65
N SER A 706 42.28 -2.15 -31.44
CA SER A 706 41.00 -2.30 -30.71
C SER A 706 41.14 -2.72 -29.24
N SER A 707 42.36 -2.94 -28.76
CA SER A 707 42.67 -3.38 -27.38
C SER A 707 42.47 -2.29 -26.32
N SER A 708 42.29 -1.02 -26.70
CA SER A 708 42.10 0.08 -25.76
C SER A 708 40.64 0.35 -25.38
N THR A 709 39.66 -0.36 -25.96
CA THR A 709 38.24 0.05 -25.96
C THR A 709 37.20 -1.03 -25.61
N HIS A 710 37.61 -2.30 -25.50
CA HIS A 710 36.76 -3.41 -25.04
C HIS A 710 37.47 -4.19 -23.94
N SER A 711 36.75 -4.78 -22.97
CA SER A 711 37.38 -5.71 -22.04
C SER A 711 37.94 -6.90 -22.83
N GLU A 712 39.17 -7.33 -22.52
CA GLU A 712 39.85 -8.42 -23.23
C GLU A 712 38.97 -9.69 -23.30
N GLU A 713 38.21 -9.96 -22.24
CA GLU A 713 37.23 -11.06 -22.16
C GLU A 713 36.11 -10.95 -23.20
N GLY A 714 35.60 -9.74 -23.48
CA GLY A 714 34.52 -9.52 -24.44
C GLY A 714 34.96 -9.77 -25.88
N VAL A 715 36.20 -9.40 -26.21
CA VAL A 715 36.80 -9.63 -27.52
C VAL A 715 37.06 -11.13 -27.74
N GLU A 716 37.51 -11.83 -26.70
CA GLU A 716 37.70 -13.29 -26.72
C GLU A 716 36.37 -14.04 -26.94
N ALA A 717 35.29 -13.62 -26.26
CA ALA A 717 33.98 -14.23 -26.41
C ALA A 717 33.45 -14.11 -27.85
N ILE A 718 33.62 -12.95 -28.49
CA ILE A 718 33.25 -12.73 -29.90
C ILE A 718 34.08 -13.63 -30.81
N ARG A 719 35.40 -13.72 -30.59
CA ARG A 719 36.31 -14.53 -31.41
C ARG A 719 36.00 -16.03 -31.32
N THR A 720 35.84 -16.52 -30.10
CA THR A 720 35.50 -17.92 -29.80
C THR A 720 34.19 -18.26 -30.50
N ARG A 721 33.17 -17.42 -30.32
CA ARG A 721 31.86 -17.65 -30.93
C ARG A 721 31.90 -17.61 -32.46
N ALA A 722 32.64 -16.67 -33.05
CA ALA A 722 32.77 -16.59 -34.51
C ALA A 722 33.44 -17.84 -35.08
N THR A 723 34.43 -18.38 -34.38
CA THR A 723 35.15 -19.59 -34.77
C THR A 723 34.24 -20.82 -34.71
N GLU A 724 33.48 -21.00 -33.62
CA GLU A 724 32.49 -22.07 -33.48
C GLU A 724 31.46 -22.05 -34.62
N LEU A 725 30.87 -20.88 -34.90
CA LEU A 725 29.86 -20.73 -35.94
C LEU A 725 30.43 -20.98 -37.36
N LEU A 726 31.66 -20.55 -37.63
CA LEU A 726 32.37 -20.87 -38.87
C LEU A 726 32.58 -22.38 -39.03
N THR A 727 32.94 -23.09 -37.96
CA THR A 727 33.14 -24.54 -38.02
C THR A 727 31.83 -25.28 -38.31
N LEU A 728 30.72 -24.84 -37.72
CA LEU A 728 29.39 -25.41 -37.99
C LEU A 728 28.96 -25.22 -39.43
N LEU A 729 29.15 -24.03 -40.00
CA LEU A 729 28.72 -23.74 -41.38
C LEU A 729 29.47 -24.54 -42.45
N LYS A 730 30.63 -25.15 -42.11
CA LYS A 730 31.31 -26.11 -43.00
C LYS A 730 30.49 -27.39 -43.21
N MET A 731 29.54 -27.69 -42.32
CA MET A 731 28.65 -28.84 -42.40
C MET A 731 27.18 -28.36 -42.37
N PRO A 732 26.62 -27.87 -43.50
CA PRO A 732 25.31 -27.22 -43.51
C PRO A 732 24.16 -28.11 -43.00
N SER A 733 24.19 -29.41 -43.31
CA SER A 733 23.21 -30.38 -42.81
C SER A 733 23.25 -30.55 -41.29
N VAL A 734 24.46 -30.60 -40.71
CA VAL A 734 24.66 -30.66 -39.25
C VAL A 734 24.26 -29.33 -38.61
N ALA A 735 24.62 -28.20 -39.22
CA ALA A 735 24.22 -26.88 -38.74
C ALA A 735 22.69 -26.73 -38.70
N GLN A 736 21.98 -27.15 -39.75
CA GLN A 736 20.51 -27.13 -39.79
C GLN A 736 19.90 -27.98 -38.67
N PHE A 737 20.46 -29.17 -38.42
CA PHE A 737 20.02 -30.05 -37.33
C PHE A 737 20.27 -29.44 -35.95
N VAL A 738 21.45 -28.85 -35.73
CA VAL A 738 21.83 -28.22 -34.46
C VAL A 738 21.00 -26.97 -34.17
N PHE A 739 20.69 -26.17 -35.19
CA PHE A 739 19.92 -24.93 -35.04
C PHE A 739 18.41 -25.09 -35.15
N THR A 740 17.93 -26.25 -35.61
CA THR A 740 16.50 -26.55 -35.79
C THR A 740 16.19 -27.98 -35.31
N PRO A 741 16.33 -28.27 -34.00
CA PRO A 741 15.99 -29.58 -33.46
C PRO A 741 14.48 -29.87 -33.62
N SER A 742 14.11 -31.14 -33.84
CA SER A 742 12.70 -31.53 -33.97
C SER A 742 11.96 -31.40 -32.62
N VAL A 743 10.66 -31.08 -32.68
CA VAL A 743 9.80 -30.86 -31.49
C VAL A 743 9.76 -32.07 -30.55
N GLU A 744 9.93 -33.29 -31.08
CA GLU A 744 9.97 -34.55 -30.32
C GLU A 744 11.23 -34.68 -29.44
N MET A 745 12.35 -34.09 -29.87
CA MET A 745 13.63 -34.09 -29.14
C MET A 745 13.71 -32.98 -28.07
N CYS A 746 12.79 -32.01 -28.10
CA CYS A 746 12.64 -30.98 -27.05
C CYS A 746 11.90 -31.49 -25.79
N SER A 747 11.54 -32.78 -25.72
CA SER A 747 10.96 -33.37 -24.52
C SER A 747 12.00 -33.52 -23.39
N PRO A 748 11.63 -33.27 -22.12
CA PRO A 748 12.57 -33.06 -21.01
C PRO A 748 13.34 -34.33 -20.57
N ARG A 749 13.13 -35.47 -21.23
CA ARG A 749 13.84 -36.73 -20.90
C ARG A 749 15.32 -36.72 -21.28
N TYR A 750 15.77 -35.83 -22.17
CA TYR A 750 17.13 -35.86 -22.69
C TYR A 750 18.01 -34.63 -22.39
N HIS A 751 17.45 -33.51 -21.90
CA HIS A 751 18.24 -32.30 -21.62
C HIS A 751 17.71 -31.55 -20.37
N HIS A 752 18.48 -31.58 -19.28
CA HIS A 752 18.13 -30.88 -18.03
C HIS A 752 18.73 -29.47 -17.90
N ASP A 753 19.46 -28.99 -18.91
CA ASP A 753 20.02 -27.63 -18.87
C ASP A 753 20.22 -27.06 -20.29
N ALA A 754 19.41 -26.07 -20.65
CA ALA A 754 19.34 -25.48 -22.00
C ALA A 754 20.56 -24.61 -22.36
N ASN A 755 21.38 -24.23 -21.37
CA ASN A 755 22.50 -23.31 -21.56
C ASN A 755 23.88 -24.00 -21.67
N THR A 756 23.96 -25.30 -21.37
CA THR A 756 25.24 -26.05 -21.29
C THR A 756 25.38 -27.16 -22.35
N ALA A 757 24.28 -27.59 -22.97
CA ALA A 757 24.30 -28.69 -23.94
C ALA A 757 24.95 -28.33 -25.29
N LEU A 758 24.74 -27.11 -25.81
CA LEU A 758 25.26 -26.70 -27.11
C LEU A 758 26.80 -26.60 -27.13
N PRO A 759 27.49 -25.94 -26.16
CA PRO A 759 28.96 -25.90 -26.14
C PRO A 759 29.61 -27.28 -26.07
N LEU A 760 28.97 -28.23 -25.36
CA LEU A 760 29.43 -29.61 -25.27
C LEU A 760 29.21 -30.37 -26.58
N ALA A 761 28.04 -30.24 -27.20
CA ALA A 761 27.77 -30.82 -28.52
C ALA A 761 28.73 -30.27 -29.60
N LEU A 762 28.99 -28.95 -29.58
CA LEU A 762 29.94 -28.30 -30.50
C LEU A 762 31.38 -28.74 -30.26
N ARG A 763 31.82 -28.88 -29.00
CA ARG A 763 33.13 -29.48 -28.69
C ARG A 763 33.24 -30.91 -29.19
N THR A 764 32.16 -31.67 -29.12
CA THR A 764 32.15 -33.08 -29.52
C THR A 764 32.22 -33.20 -31.04
N VAL A 765 31.45 -32.39 -31.78
CA VAL A 765 31.50 -32.32 -33.25
C VAL A 765 32.85 -31.79 -33.73
N SER A 766 33.40 -30.75 -33.11
CA SER A 766 34.73 -30.23 -33.48
C SER A 766 35.82 -31.28 -33.32
N ARG A 767 35.79 -32.07 -32.23
CA ARG A 767 36.72 -33.19 -32.01
C ARG A 767 36.54 -34.34 -33.00
N LEU A 768 35.32 -34.58 -33.48
CA LEU A 768 35.04 -35.61 -34.48
C LEU A 768 35.53 -35.19 -35.86
N VAL A 769 35.31 -33.92 -36.25
CA VAL A 769 35.80 -33.35 -37.51
C VAL A 769 37.33 -33.27 -37.55
N GLU A 770 37.97 -32.89 -36.43
CA GLU A 770 39.43 -32.93 -36.30
C GLU A 770 40.00 -34.36 -36.38
N ARG A 771 39.23 -35.37 -35.93
CA ARG A 771 39.60 -36.79 -36.06
C ARG A 771 39.47 -37.31 -37.49
N GLU A 772 38.42 -36.93 -38.22
CA GLU A 772 38.26 -37.31 -39.63
C GLU A 772 39.32 -36.66 -40.54
N ALA A 773 39.74 -35.43 -40.24
CA ALA A 773 40.85 -34.78 -40.94
C ALA A 773 42.21 -35.48 -40.71
N GLY A 774 42.36 -36.25 -39.63
CA GLY A 774 43.54 -37.06 -39.33
C GLY A 774 43.52 -38.49 -39.89
N LEU A 775 42.45 -38.89 -40.58
CA LEU A 775 42.23 -40.27 -41.07
C LEU A 775 42.21 -40.41 -42.60
N LEU A 776 42.60 -39.38 -43.35
CA LEU A 776 42.90 -39.51 -44.78
C LEU A 776 44.33 -40.02 -44.98
N PRO A 777 44.56 -41.19 -45.61
CA PRO A 777 45.88 -41.52 -46.14
C PRO A 777 46.02 -40.86 -47.52
N GLY A 778 46.93 -39.89 -47.64
CA GLY A 778 47.33 -39.25 -48.91
C GLY A 778 47.39 -37.74 -48.82
#